data_AF-A0A1E3QDT3-F1
#
_entry.id   AF-A0A1E3QDT3-F1
#
_cell.length_a   1.000
_cell.length_b   1.000
_cell.length_c   1.000
_cell.angle_alpha   90.00
_cell.angle_beta   90.00
_cell.angle_gamma   90.00
#
_symmetry.space_group_name_H-M   'P 1'
#
loop_
_entity.id
_entity.type
_entity.pdbx_description
1 polymer ?
#
loop_
_entity_poly.entity_id
_entity_poly.type
_entity_poly.pdbx_seq_one_letter_code
_entity_poly.pdbx_strand_id
1 'polypeptide(L)'
;MKDIEKMMAHHHRSSLKKNHKVFKTKHTSKSAIKAKTKGKVEKSTQQRKPKHSANKLERRNKAKQIMLSKKEDIELSKKFFDGRRGAPRIVAVIPLCPDVDAAEVVRNLNKSVDSDIDVPYNGVFTTSVDRFRQKIQYIVSPRHFTSIIDAAQVADFVVFVLSAKQEVDHFGETCLRSVVAQGVSTVYSVVQHLTEVESTKMQTELRKSLLSYMTHFFAEQEKIYDMDNQQECLNVIRSLCQQFPKGIQWRDSRAYVLAERAWYDKSAESNIGGTLVVEGIVRGQKLNPDRLVHIPGFGDFQIDKICAAVDSAHDYSMAIDGDATSQFAGNFTALPTVDQDELDEYAPEEELPEAGLENDYEEPEMQRGVRLDDHFYLSDDEEQEARTLKDKNRIPKGMSEYQARWITEENSDDEYDDGDVASSNGGDDQMMDLDGDDALSVAPPATEYGVTEMDAQSEMFVDLSAEEEARQLKEYREREKEDTEFPDEVELPPEISAKERFARYRGLRNLRTSEWDVEEKDSRTPEDWSRLSRFQNFRATRNRVLQEAKANGVPAGTRVLVYIRAPEEVMRAASNKSLFSIFALLRYEHKKVVLNVSATPNTEYEEPIPTKDALILQVGARRYNVNPLFSESGTTPNNVYKLEQFLHQGRTAVATMIAPVSFGNTPILFLKETGKGIELVASGSVEDADHRRVLAKRMILTGYPYKIHRRLVTLRYMFFNAEDIAWFKAVPLFTKMGRSGYIKESIGTHGYFKATFNGPINAQDTVAMALYKRVWPRRSELWTGAY
;
A
#
# COMPACT_ATOMS: atom_id res chain seq x y z
N MET A 1 -89.66 27.83 -40.50
CA MET A 1 -90.93 28.14 -41.19
C MET A 1 -91.28 26.96 -42.07
N LYS A 2 -92.42 26.33 -41.76
CA LYS A 2 -93.25 25.44 -42.58
C LYS A 2 -92.67 24.04 -42.87
N ASP A 3 -93.21 22.98 -42.25
CA ASP A 3 -94.51 22.31 -42.55
C ASP A 3 -94.36 21.44 -43.82
N ILE A 4 -94.94 20.26 -44.02
CA ILE A 4 -95.92 19.39 -43.34
C ILE A 4 -95.84 18.07 -44.16
N GLU A 5 -95.75 16.91 -43.51
CA GLU A 5 -96.83 15.90 -43.45
C GLU A 5 -97.27 15.30 -44.82
N LYS A 6 -96.98 14.01 -45.05
CA LYS A 6 -97.85 12.82 -44.84
C LYS A 6 -98.75 12.49 -46.03
N MET A 7 -98.65 11.26 -46.53
CA MET A 7 -99.69 10.21 -46.44
C MET A 7 -99.29 9.00 -47.31
N MET A 8 -99.05 7.84 -46.69
CA MET A 8 -99.95 6.66 -46.60
C MET A 8 -99.87 5.71 -47.80
N ALA A 9 -99.49 4.45 -47.54
CA ALA A 9 -100.41 3.31 -47.56
C ALA A 9 -99.68 1.99 -47.23
N HIS A 10 -100.31 1.18 -46.38
CA HIS A 10 -99.87 -0.14 -45.93
C HIS A 10 -100.29 -1.23 -46.93
N HIS A 11 -99.49 -2.29 -47.06
CA HIS A 11 -100.01 -3.65 -47.22
C HIS A 11 -99.00 -4.68 -46.69
N HIS A 12 -99.46 -5.56 -45.80
CA HIS A 12 -98.72 -6.71 -45.28
C HIS A 12 -98.90 -7.93 -46.19
N ARG A 13 -97.80 -8.58 -46.55
CA ARG A 13 -97.67 -10.05 -46.43
C ARG A 13 -96.20 -10.44 -46.28
N SER A 14 -95.98 -11.37 -45.37
CA SER A 14 -94.69 -11.83 -44.88
C SER A 14 -94.18 -13.03 -45.69
N SER A 15 -92.87 -13.11 -45.88
CA SER A 15 -92.08 -14.28 -45.47
C SER A 15 -90.60 -14.13 -45.85
N LEU A 16 -89.78 -14.38 -44.84
CA LEU A 16 -88.36 -14.76 -44.83
C LEU A 16 -87.69 -15.10 -46.17
N LYS A 17 -86.68 -14.30 -46.54
CA LYS A 17 -85.25 -14.67 -46.71
C LYS A 17 -84.55 -13.58 -47.54
N LYS A 18 -83.75 -12.72 -46.88
CA LYS A 18 -82.73 -11.90 -47.55
C LYS A 18 -81.45 -11.83 -46.72
N ASN A 19 -80.41 -12.38 -47.34
CA ASN A 19 -78.99 -12.01 -47.34
C ASN A 19 -78.30 -11.72 -46.00
N HIS A 20 -77.41 -12.65 -45.64
CA HIS A 20 -76.46 -12.55 -44.53
C HIS A 20 -75.63 -11.26 -44.63
N LYS A 21 -75.82 -10.35 -43.66
CA LYS A 21 -74.86 -9.28 -43.37
C LYS A 21 -73.67 -9.88 -42.63
N VAL A 22 -72.49 -9.83 -43.24
CA VAL A 22 -71.23 -10.17 -42.57
C VAL A 22 -70.90 -9.06 -41.56
N PHE A 23 -70.60 -9.48 -40.34
CA PHE A 23 -70.42 -8.63 -39.16
C PHE A 23 -69.28 -7.63 -39.33
N LYS A 24 -69.53 -6.36 -38.96
CA LYS A 24 -68.49 -5.34 -38.74
C LYS A 24 -67.64 -5.76 -37.54
N THR A 25 -66.38 -6.11 -37.76
CA THR A 25 -65.40 -6.25 -36.69
C THR A 25 -65.05 -4.89 -36.11
N LYS A 26 -65.14 -4.82 -34.79
CA LYS A 26 -64.94 -3.67 -33.93
C LYS A 26 -63.46 -3.29 -33.83
N HIS A 27 -63.19 -1.99 -34.00
CA HIS A 27 -62.04 -1.21 -33.51
C HIS A 27 -60.65 -1.39 -34.16
N THR A 28 -60.40 -0.65 -35.25
CA THR A 28 -59.09 -0.02 -35.50
C THR A 28 -59.28 1.50 -35.45
N SER A 29 -58.56 2.20 -34.56
CA SER A 29 -58.76 3.63 -34.32
C SER A 29 -58.32 4.48 -35.53
N LYS A 30 -59.00 5.61 -35.75
CA LYS A 30 -58.70 6.57 -36.84
C LYS A 30 -57.24 7.07 -36.83
N SER A 31 -56.55 7.06 -35.69
CA SER A 31 -55.13 7.45 -35.59
C SER A 31 -54.18 6.41 -36.21
N ALA A 32 -54.51 5.12 -36.13
CA ALA A 32 -53.71 4.04 -36.71
C ALA A 32 -53.72 4.05 -38.24
N ILE A 33 -54.86 4.44 -38.82
CA ILE A 33 -55.00 4.60 -40.28
C ILE A 33 -54.24 5.84 -40.76
N LYS A 34 -54.23 6.93 -39.96
CA LYS A 34 -53.50 8.17 -40.24
C LYS A 34 -51.97 7.99 -40.12
N ALA A 35 -51.52 7.13 -39.21
CA ALA A 35 -50.11 6.78 -39.04
C ALA A 35 -49.60 5.90 -40.20
N LYS A 36 -50.42 4.96 -40.71
CA LYS A 36 -50.07 4.14 -41.88
C LYS A 36 -50.03 4.91 -43.19
N THR A 37 -50.82 5.97 -43.32
CA THR A 37 -50.87 6.81 -44.54
C THR A 37 -49.81 7.93 -44.56
N LYS A 38 -49.32 8.37 -43.40
CA LYS A 38 -48.15 9.26 -43.31
C LYS A 38 -46.89 8.40 -43.37
N GLY A 39 -46.35 8.16 -44.57
CA GLY A 39 -45.12 7.40 -44.83
C GLY A 39 -43.91 7.93 -44.07
N LYS A 40 -43.80 7.60 -42.78
CA LYS A 40 -42.64 7.82 -41.93
C LYS A 40 -41.90 6.49 -41.84
N VAL A 41 -40.71 6.43 -42.44
CA VAL A 41 -39.81 5.28 -42.37
C VAL A 41 -39.49 5.01 -40.90
N GLU A 42 -39.89 3.83 -40.39
CA GLU A 42 -39.55 3.41 -39.03
C GLU A 42 -38.04 3.16 -38.94
N LYS A 43 -37.31 4.07 -38.29
CA LYS A 43 -36.00 3.73 -37.72
C LYS A 43 -36.26 2.63 -36.69
N SER A 44 -35.51 1.53 -36.79
CA SER A 44 -35.61 0.35 -35.92
C SER A 44 -35.87 0.73 -34.47
N THR A 45 -37.12 0.55 -34.02
CA THR A 45 -37.50 0.83 -32.64
C THR A 45 -36.87 -0.27 -31.79
N GLN A 46 -35.74 0.03 -31.12
CA GLN A 46 -35.27 -0.80 -30.01
C GLN A 46 -36.46 -1.04 -29.09
N GLN A 47 -36.90 -2.28 -28.97
CA GLN A 47 -38.01 -2.67 -28.09
C GLN A 47 -37.61 -2.34 -26.65
N ARG A 48 -38.04 -1.18 -26.17
CA ARG A 48 -37.99 -0.84 -24.75
C ARG A 48 -38.87 -1.87 -24.05
N LYS A 49 -38.25 -2.79 -23.30
CA LYS A 49 -38.97 -3.77 -22.47
C LYS A 49 -40.04 -3.01 -21.65
N PRO A 50 -41.30 -3.47 -21.63
CA PRO A 50 -42.35 -2.81 -20.87
C PRO A 50 -41.91 -2.75 -19.40
N LYS A 51 -42.06 -1.57 -18.76
CA LYS A 51 -41.75 -1.40 -17.34
C LYS A 51 -42.68 -2.31 -16.52
N HIS A 52 -42.15 -3.44 -16.06
CA HIS A 52 -42.90 -4.41 -15.27
C HIS A 52 -43.13 -3.87 -13.85
N SER A 53 -44.35 -3.42 -13.55
CA SER A 53 -44.74 -3.09 -12.17
C SER A 53 -45.08 -4.38 -11.43
N ALA A 54 -44.25 -4.77 -10.45
CA ALA A 54 -44.45 -6.02 -9.72
C ALA A 54 -45.79 -6.04 -8.97
N ASN A 55 -46.61 -7.06 -9.24
CA ASN A 55 -47.89 -7.30 -8.58
C ASN A 55 -47.70 -7.59 -7.09
N LYS A 56 -48.73 -7.36 -6.26
CA LYS A 56 -48.69 -7.67 -4.81
C LYS A 56 -48.32 -9.13 -4.54
N LEU A 57 -48.83 -10.06 -5.36
CA LEU A 57 -48.51 -11.48 -5.30
C LEU A 57 -47.04 -11.77 -5.67
N GLU A 58 -46.52 -11.14 -6.72
CA GLU A 58 -45.12 -11.29 -7.12
C GLU A 58 -44.16 -10.75 -6.07
N ARG A 59 -44.49 -9.60 -5.44
CA ARG A 59 -43.71 -9.08 -4.30
C ARG A 59 -43.67 -10.08 -3.15
N ARG A 60 -44.81 -10.70 -2.83
CA ARG A 60 -44.91 -11.72 -1.78
C ARG A 60 -44.15 -13.00 -2.15
N ASN A 61 -44.23 -13.44 -3.39
CA ASN A 61 -43.52 -14.63 -3.87
C ASN A 61 -42.01 -14.39 -3.90
N LYS A 62 -41.56 -13.23 -4.38
CA LYS A 62 -40.14 -12.83 -4.33
C LYS A 62 -39.63 -12.77 -2.88
N ALA A 63 -40.42 -12.20 -1.97
CA ALA A 63 -40.07 -12.19 -0.54
C ALA A 63 -39.97 -13.60 0.05
N LYS A 64 -40.89 -14.51 -0.33
CA LYS A 64 -40.82 -15.92 0.08
C LYS A 64 -39.60 -16.64 -0.50
N GLN A 65 -39.27 -16.43 -1.76
CA GLN A 65 -38.08 -17.01 -2.40
C GLN A 65 -36.80 -16.53 -1.71
N ILE A 66 -36.70 -15.22 -1.43
CA ILE A 66 -35.56 -14.66 -0.69
C ILE A 66 -35.49 -15.25 0.73
N MET A 67 -36.63 -15.41 1.41
CA MET A 67 -36.67 -16.02 2.74
C MET A 67 -36.21 -17.48 2.72
N LEU A 68 -36.67 -18.28 1.76
CA LEU A 68 -36.29 -19.69 1.62
C LEU A 68 -34.81 -19.83 1.29
N SER A 69 -34.29 -19.07 0.33
CA SER A 69 -32.86 -19.05 0.00
C SER A 69 -32.01 -18.66 1.22
N LYS A 70 -32.37 -17.59 1.94
CA LYS A 70 -31.66 -17.22 3.18
C LYS A 70 -31.73 -18.29 4.26
N LYS A 71 -32.85 -19.02 4.36
CA LYS A 71 -33.02 -20.10 5.33
C LYS A 71 -32.13 -21.30 4.96
N GLU A 72 -32.07 -21.66 3.68
CA GLU A 72 -31.18 -22.70 3.16
C GLU A 72 -29.71 -22.33 3.42
N ASP A 73 -29.31 -21.08 3.17
CA ASP A 73 -27.95 -20.60 3.44
C ASP A 73 -27.58 -20.71 4.93
N ILE A 74 -28.52 -20.35 5.82
CA ILE A 74 -28.34 -20.50 7.27
C ILE A 74 -28.24 -21.98 7.65
N GLU A 75 -29.09 -22.86 7.10
CA GLU A 75 -29.03 -24.29 7.41
C GLU A 75 -27.73 -24.95 6.93
N LEU A 76 -27.21 -24.56 5.76
CA LEU A 76 -25.92 -25.03 5.26
C LEU A 76 -24.77 -24.60 6.19
N SER A 77 -24.78 -23.37 6.69
CA SER A 77 -23.77 -22.92 7.65
C SER A 77 -23.92 -23.60 9.02
N LYS A 78 -25.14 -23.95 9.46
CA LYS A 78 -25.35 -24.76 10.68
C LYS A 78 -24.78 -26.16 10.55
N LYS A 79 -25.01 -26.82 9.42
CA LYS A 79 -24.57 -28.20 9.16
C LYS A 79 -23.05 -28.38 9.27
N PHE A 80 -22.27 -27.32 9.06
CA PHE A 80 -20.82 -27.35 9.24
C PHE A 80 -20.39 -27.70 10.68
N PHE A 81 -21.11 -27.20 11.68
CA PHE A 81 -20.83 -27.42 13.10
C PHE A 81 -21.71 -28.52 13.73
N ASP A 82 -22.80 -28.91 13.06
CA ASP A 82 -23.80 -29.81 13.65
C ASP A 82 -23.39 -31.29 13.56
N GLY A 83 -23.72 -32.06 14.61
CA GLY A 83 -23.51 -33.51 14.69
C GLY A 83 -22.23 -33.96 15.39
N ARG A 84 -22.15 -35.28 15.67
CA ARG A 84 -21.01 -35.92 16.35
C ARG A 84 -19.70 -35.89 15.54
N ARG A 85 -19.80 -35.73 14.22
CA ARG A 85 -18.68 -35.61 13.27
C ARG A 85 -18.51 -34.17 12.74
N GLY A 86 -19.22 -33.19 13.33
CA GLY A 86 -19.11 -31.78 12.95
C GLY A 86 -17.75 -31.18 13.30
N ALA A 87 -17.37 -30.11 12.61
CA ALA A 87 -16.13 -29.40 12.88
C ALA A 87 -16.17 -28.77 14.29
N PRO A 88 -15.08 -28.86 15.10
CA PRO A 88 -15.07 -28.28 16.43
C PRO A 88 -15.13 -26.75 16.37
N ARG A 89 -15.62 -26.09 17.40
CA ARG A 89 -15.61 -24.62 17.47
C ARG A 89 -14.31 -24.16 18.10
N ILE A 90 -13.55 -23.30 17.42
CA ILE A 90 -12.23 -22.88 17.91
C ILE A 90 -12.41 -21.72 18.89
N VAL A 91 -12.01 -21.92 20.14
CA VAL A 91 -12.13 -20.93 21.22
C VAL A 91 -10.74 -20.57 21.74
N ALA A 92 -10.26 -19.37 21.44
CA ALA A 92 -9.01 -18.86 22.02
C ALA A 92 -9.29 -18.18 23.36
N VAL A 93 -8.56 -18.58 24.41
CA VAL A 93 -8.61 -17.96 25.73
C VAL A 93 -7.36 -17.10 25.89
N ILE A 94 -7.56 -15.79 26.00
CA ILE A 94 -6.48 -14.78 26.02
C ILE A 94 -6.43 -14.11 27.40
N PRO A 95 -5.37 -14.32 28.18
CA PRO A 95 -5.16 -13.62 29.45
C PRO A 95 -4.65 -12.19 29.20
N LEU A 96 -5.35 -11.18 29.73
CA LEU A 96 -4.94 -9.77 29.60
C LEU A 96 -4.05 -9.30 30.77
N CYS A 97 -4.31 -9.81 31.97
CA CYS A 97 -3.57 -9.50 33.20
C CYS A 97 -2.51 -10.59 33.52
N PRO A 98 -1.43 -10.29 34.28
CA PRO A 98 -0.42 -11.28 34.64
C PRO A 98 -0.94 -12.34 35.62
N ASP A 99 -1.82 -11.93 36.53
CA ASP A 99 -2.36 -12.78 37.61
C ASP A 99 -3.36 -13.85 37.13
N VAL A 100 -3.73 -13.82 35.85
CA VAL A 100 -4.83 -14.60 35.30
C VAL A 100 -4.33 -15.91 34.70
N ASP A 101 -4.93 -17.03 35.11
CA ASP A 101 -4.66 -18.35 34.54
C ASP A 101 -5.74 -18.74 33.51
N ALA A 102 -5.36 -18.76 32.24
CA ALA A 102 -6.23 -19.18 31.14
C ALA A 102 -6.62 -20.67 31.24
N ALA A 103 -5.76 -21.53 31.79
CA ALA A 103 -6.08 -22.95 31.97
C ALA A 103 -7.14 -23.15 33.06
N GLU A 104 -7.17 -22.31 34.09
CA GLU A 104 -8.19 -22.34 35.12
C GLU A 104 -9.56 -21.92 34.60
N VAL A 105 -9.64 -20.87 33.76
CA VAL A 105 -10.90 -20.48 33.09
C VAL A 105 -11.49 -21.66 32.34
N VAL A 106 -10.66 -22.34 31.56
CA VAL A 106 -11.05 -23.53 30.82
C VAL A 106 -11.53 -24.65 31.76
N ARG A 107 -10.81 -24.92 32.84
CA ARG A 107 -11.21 -25.94 33.84
C ARG A 107 -12.59 -25.61 34.41
N ASN A 108 -12.86 -24.35 34.75
CA ASN A 108 -14.15 -23.92 35.30
C ASN A 108 -15.28 -24.01 34.26
N LEU A 109 -15.00 -23.72 33.00
CA LEU A 109 -15.93 -23.95 31.91
C LEU A 109 -16.26 -25.46 31.79
N ASN A 110 -15.25 -26.33 31.70
CA ASN A 110 -15.46 -27.77 31.54
C ASN A 110 -16.18 -28.41 32.74
N LYS A 111 -15.85 -28.01 33.97
CA LYS A 111 -16.56 -28.41 35.20
C LYS A 111 -18.05 -28.08 35.16
N SER A 112 -18.42 -26.96 34.53
CA SER A 112 -19.82 -26.56 34.44
C SER A 112 -20.66 -27.51 33.57
N VAL A 113 -20.02 -28.28 32.67
CA VAL A 113 -20.68 -29.28 31.81
C VAL A 113 -20.29 -30.72 32.19
N ASP A 114 -19.83 -30.93 33.43
CA ASP A 114 -19.52 -32.24 33.98
C ASP A 114 -18.50 -33.04 33.13
N SER A 115 -17.58 -32.33 32.47
CA SER A 115 -16.52 -32.91 31.64
C SER A 115 -15.17 -32.80 32.36
N ASP A 116 -14.73 -33.88 33.00
CA ASP A 116 -13.45 -33.95 33.71
C ASP A 116 -12.33 -34.34 32.74
N ILE A 117 -11.82 -33.36 31.99
CA ILE A 117 -10.68 -33.53 31.10
C ILE A 117 -9.49 -32.77 31.68
N ASP A 118 -8.31 -33.39 31.68
CA ASP A 118 -7.05 -32.74 32.06
C ASP A 118 -6.68 -31.66 31.04
N VAL A 119 -6.55 -30.42 31.50
CA VAL A 119 -6.34 -29.24 30.65
C VAL A 119 -4.84 -28.92 30.67
N PRO A 120 -4.15 -28.98 29.52
CA PRO A 120 -2.75 -28.60 29.48
C PRO A 120 -2.59 -27.11 29.77
N TYR A 121 -1.47 -26.74 30.40
CA TYR A 121 -1.14 -25.34 30.70
C TYR A 121 -1.07 -24.48 29.44
N ASN A 122 -0.53 -25.03 28.34
CA ASN A 122 -0.44 -24.38 27.03
C ASN A 122 -0.84 -25.37 25.92
N GLY A 123 -1.41 -24.83 24.85
CA GLY A 123 -1.62 -25.55 23.60
C GLY A 123 -3.09 -25.73 23.23
N VAL A 124 -3.33 -26.67 22.33
CA VAL A 124 -4.64 -26.93 21.72
C VAL A 124 -5.22 -28.21 22.29
N PHE A 125 -6.47 -28.16 22.73
CA PHE A 125 -7.18 -29.36 23.20
C PHE A 125 -8.64 -29.36 22.72
N THR A 126 -9.19 -30.55 22.50
CA THR A 126 -10.56 -30.73 21.99
C THR A 126 -11.42 -31.43 23.03
N THR A 127 -12.57 -30.82 23.35
CA THR A 127 -13.57 -31.32 24.28
C THR A 127 -14.91 -31.53 23.58
N SER A 128 -15.52 -32.69 23.77
CA SER A 128 -16.90 -32.95 23.33
C SER A 128 -17.89 -32.52 24.41
N VAL A 129 -18.82 -31.63 24.07
CA VAL A 129 -19.85 -31.16 24.99
C VAL A 129 -21.17 -31.86 24.68
N ASP A 130 -21.41 -32.98 25.35
CA ASP A 130 -22.53 -33.88 25.05
C ASP A 130 -23.91 -33.23 25.29
N ARG A 131 -24.01 -32.35 26.28
CA ARG A 131 -25.25 -31.59 26.59
C ARG A 131 -25.75 -30.78 25.39
N PHE A 132 -24.84 -30.25 24.58
CA PHE A 132 -25.17 -29.45 23.39
C PHE A 132 -24.88 -30.18 22.08
N ARG A 133 -24.33 -31.40 22.11
CA ARG A 133 -23.93 -32.20 20.93
C ARG A 133 -22.98 -31.43 20.00
N GLN A 134 -22.03 -30.71 20.58
CA GLN A 134 -21.05 -29.88 19.86
C GLN A 134 -19.64 -30.22 20.36
N LYS A 135 -18.65 -30.12 19.48
CA LYS A 135 -17.22 -30.21 19.84
C LYS A 135 -16.65 -28.80 19.96
N ILE A 136 -15.84 -28.56 20.97
CA ILE A 136 -15.10 -27.30 21.17
C ILE A 136 -13.61 -27.63 21.16
N GLN A 137 -12.84 -26.86 20.41
CA GLN A 137 -11.38 -26.91 20.40
C GLN A 137 -10.87 -25.62 21.02
N TYR A 138 -10.29 -25.72 22.20
CA TYR A 138 -9.78 -24.58 22.92
C TYR A 138 -8.29 -24.39 22.61
N ILE A 139 -7.89 -23.12 22.53
CA ILE A 139 -6.49 -22.70 22.41
C ILE A 139 -6.16 -21.93 23.70
N VAL A 140 -5.33 -22.52 24.54
CA VAL A 140 -4.80 -21.87 25.75
C VAL A 140 -3.50 -21.20 25.34
N SER A 141 -3.55 -19.86 25.21
CA SER A 141 -2.37 -19.08 24.82
C SER A 141 -1.57 -18.68 26.06
N PRO A 142 -0.24 -18.85 26.05
CA PRO A 142 0.60 -18.17 27.03
C PRO A 142 0.53 -16.66 26.83
N ARG A 143 0.97 -15.90 27.85
CA ARG A 143 1.09 -14.43 27.82
C ARG A 143 2.29 -13.99 26.97
N HIS A 144 2.30 -14.38 25.69
CA HIS A 144 3.28 -14.00 24.68
C HIS A 144 2.58 -13.36 23.49
N PHE A 145 3.11 -12.25 22.99
CA PHE A 145 2.43 -11.42 21.99
C PHE A 145 2.11 -12.18 20.70
N THR A 146 3.09 -12.91 20.15
CA THR A 146 2.91 -13.66 18.90
C THR A 146 1.89 -14.78 19.05
N SER A 147 1.95 -15.51 20.17
CA SER A 147 1.04 -16.63 20.46
C SER A 147 -0.40 -16.16 20.61
N ILE A 148 -0.62 -15.00 21.25
CA ILE A 148 -1.95 -14.42 21.41
C ILE A 148 -2.55 -14.03 20.06
N ILE A 149 -1.76 -13.33 19.22
CA ILE A 149 -2.18 -12.93 17.88
C ILE A 149 -2.42 -14.15 16.99
N ASP A 150 -1.55 -15.16 17.07
CA ASP A 150 -1.68 -16.38 16.30
C ASP A 150 -2.87 -17.23 16.75
N ALA A 151 -3.24 -17.17 18.03
CA ALA A 151 -4.47 -17.79 18.53
C ALA A 151 -5.71 -17.04 18.03
N ALA A 152 -5.70 -15.70 18.11
CA ALA A 152 -6.82 -14.86 17.71
C ALA A 152 -7.15 -14.97 16.22
N GLN A 153 -6.14 -15.09 15.34
CA GLN A 153 -6.37 -15.20 13.89
C GLN A 153 -7.11 -16.50 13.50
N VAL A 154 -6.86 -17.60 14.21
CA VAL A 154 -7.47 -18.91 13.90
C VAL A 154 -8.84 -19.07 14.57
N ALA A 155 -9.06 -18.40 15.70
CA ALA A 155 -10.21 -18.61 16.56
C ALA A 155 -11.55 -18.16 15.95
N ASP A 156 -12.58 -18.97 16.17
CA ASP A 156 -13.97 -18.62 15.87
C ASP A 156 -14.60 -17.80 17.00
N PHE A 157 -14.15 -18.04 18.24
CA PHE A 157 -14.51 -17.27 19.41
C PHE A 157 -13.27 -16.88 20.19
N VAL A 158 -13.23 -15.62 20.64
CA VAL A 158 -12.14 -15.13 21.48
C VAL A 158 -12.72 -14.79 22.86
N VAL A 159 -12.13 -15.37 23.90
CA VAL A 159 -12.48 -15.13 25.30
C VAL A 159 -11.36 -14.32 25.94
N PHE A 160 -11.62 -13.04 26.20
CA PHE A 160 -10.69 -12.20 26.96
C PHE A 160 -10.91 -12.39 28.44
N VAL A 161 -9.82 -12.67 29.15
CA VAL A 161 -9.84 -12.90 30.59
C VAL A 161 -9.22 -11.70 31.31
N LEU A 162 -10.04 -11.08 32.15
CA LEU A 162 -9.73 -9.91 32.97
C LEU A 162 -9.59 -10.33 34.44
N SER A 163 -8.81 -9.57 35.21
CA SER A 163 -8.71 -9.73 36.66
C SER A 163 -9.59 -8.72 37.39
N ALA A 164 -10.17 -9.12 38.52
CA ALA A 164 -10.82 -8.19 39.44
C ALA A 164 -9.84 -7.51 40.42
N LYS A 165 -8.59 -8.02 40.53
CA LYS A 165 -7.57 -7.52 41.48
C LYS A 165 -6.62 -6.49 40.85
N GLN A 166 -6.20 -6.76 39.62
CA GLN A 166 -5.20 -5.99 38.91
C GLN A 166 -5.79 -5.41 37.62
N GLU A 167 -5.37 -4.18 37.31
CA GLU A 167 -5.73 -3.53 36.05
C GLU A 167 -5.04 -4.19 34.85
N VAL A 168 -5.47 -3.82 33.65
CA VAL A 168 -4.86 -4.32 32.41
C VAL A 168 -3.54 -3.57 32.17
N ASP A 169 -2.43 -4.31 32.12
CA ASP A 169 -1.11 -3.72 31.84
C ASP A 169 -1.03 -3.19 30.40
N HIS A 170 -0.01 -2.36 30.13
CA HIS A 170 0.34 -1.89 28.79
C HIS A 170 0.49 -3.02 27.75
N PHE A 171 1.04 -4.18 28.16
CA PHE A 171 1.13 -5.37 27.31
C PHE A 171 -0.26 -5.90 26.92
N GLY A 172 -1.19 -5.97 27.89
CA GLY A 172 -2.56 -6.43 27.66
C GLY A 172 -3.33 -5.50 26.73
N GLU A 173 -3.15 -4.19 26.89
CA GLU A 173 -3.73 -3.18 26.00
C GLU A 173 -3.15 -3.27 24.58
N THR A 174 -1.82 -3.42 24.44
CA THR A 174 -1.17 -3.58 23.14
C THR A 174 -1.68 -4.85 22.42
N CYS A 175 -1.85 -5.96 23.15
CA CYS A 175 -2.45 -7.18 22.61
C CYS A 175 -3.89 -6.94 22.16
N LEU A 176 -4.70 -6.28 22.99
CA LEU A 176 -6.11 -6.01 22.69
C LEU A 176 -6.26 -5.17 21.42
N ARG A 177 -5.50 -4.07 21.31
CA ARG A 177 -5.48 -3.21 20.12
C ARG A 177 -5.00 -3.94 18.88
N SER A 178 -3.98 -4.78 19.01
CA SER A 178 -3.45 -5.58 17.89
C SER A 178 -4.48 -6.59 17.38
N VAL A 179 -5.20 -7.27 18.29
CA VAL A 179 -6.27 -8.22 17.93
C VAL A 179 -7.46 -7.49 17.29
N VAL A 180 -7.83 -6.30 17.78
CA VAL A 180 -8.87 -5.47 17.16
C VAL A 180 -8.47 -5.04 15.75
N ALA A 181 -7.23 -4.56 15.58
CA ALA A 181 -6.73 -4.10 14.28
C ALA A 181 -6.57 -5.22 13.25
N GLN A 182 -6.21 -6.45 13.68
CA GLN A 182 -6.18 -7.63 12.82
C GLN A 182 -7.58 -8.12 12.40
N GLY A 183 -8.60 -7.72 13.15
CA GLY A 183 -9.97 -8.21 13.00
C GLY A 183 -10.20 -9.50 13.77
N VAL A 184 -11.26 -9.50 14.56
CA VAL A 184 -11.67 -10.61 15.41
C VAL A 184 -13.07 -11.09 15.01
N SER A 185 -13.36 -12.36 15.28
CA SER A 185 -14.68 -12.97 15.11
C SER A 185 -15.63 -12.53 16.25
N THR A 186 -16.19 -13.46 17.02
CA THR A 186 -17.09 -13.20 18.14
C THR A 186 -16.29 -13.16 19.44
N VAL A 187 -16.49 -12.12 20.23
CA VAL A 187 -15.72 -11.88 21.46
C VAL A 187 -16.60 -12.02 22.70
N TYR A 188 -16.10 -12.72 23.71
CA TYR A 188 -16.66 -12.72 25.07
C TYR A 188 -15.63 -12.19 26.08
N SER A 189 -16.12 -11.45 27.08
CA SER A 189 -15.29 -10.94 28.17
C SER A 189 -15.66 -11.61 29.47
N VAL A 190 -14.61 -12.04 30.16
CA VAL A 190 -14.69 -12.93 31.30
C VAL A 190 -13.80 -12.40 32.41
N VAL A 191 -14.23 -12.53 33.66
CA VAL A 191 -13.49 -12.07 34.84
C VAL A 191 -13.18 -13.23 35.78
N GLN A 192 -11.98 -13.21 36.35
CA GLN A 192 -11.54 -14.06 37.46
C GLN A 192 -11.36 -13.24 38.76
N HIS A 193 -11.35 -13.96 39.88
CA HIS A 193 -11.12 -13.42 41.23
C HIS A 193 -12.20 -12.44 41.71
N LEU A 194 -13.41 -12.50 41.16
CA LEU A 194 -14.49 -11.61 41.57
C LEU A 194 -15.02 -11.98 42.96
N THR A 195 -15.00 -13.28 43.28
CA THR A 195 -15.46 -13.81 44.58
C THR A 195 -14.55 -13.42 45.74
N GLU A 196 -13.28 -13.12 45.47
CA GLU A 196 -12.32 -12.68 46.48
C GLU A 196 -12.55 -11.24 46.95
N VAL A 197 -13.32 -10.45 46.20
CA VAL A 197 -13.72 -9.11 46.62
C VAL A 197 -14.86 -9.20 47.62
N GLU A 198 -14.60 -8.91 48.90
CA GLU A 198 -15.53 -9.17 50.02
C GLU A 198 -16.90 -8.44 49.92
N SER A 199 -16.98 -7.33 49.17
CA SER A 199 -18.20 -6.50 49.09
C SER A 199 -18.97 -6.69 47.77
N THR A 200 -20.21 -7.18 47.87
CA THR A 200 -21.12 -7.35 46.71
C THR A 200 -21.43 -6.05 45.96
N LYS A 201 -21.40 -4.90 46.67
CA LYS A 201 -21.59 -3.58 46.03
C LYS A 201 -20.37 -3.24 45.16
N MET A 202 -19.17 -3.45 45.68
CA MET A 202 -17.91 -3.21 44.96
C MET A 202 -17.78 -4.14 43.76
N GLN A 203 -18.17 -5.41 43.88
CA GLN A 203 -18.21 -6.35 42.74
C GLN A 203 -19.10 -5.83 41.60
N THR A 204 -20.24 -5.21 41.93
CA THR A 204 -21.16 -4.66 40.93
C THR A 204 -20.60 -3.41 40.26
N GLU A 205 -19.92 -2.54 41.01
CA GLU A 205 -19.25 -1.35 40.48
C GLU A 205 -18.04 -1.72 39.61
N LEU A 206 -17.20 -2.66 40.06
CA LEU A 206 -16.08 -3.21 39.29
C LEU A 206 -16.56 -3.81 37.97
N ARG A 207 -17.63 -4.61 38.00
CA ARG A 207 -18.21 -5.19 36.76
C ARG A 207 -18.65 -4.09 35.78
N LYS A 208 -19.22 -2.98 36.26
CA LYS A 208 -19.58 -1.83 35.39
C LYS A 208 -18.35 -1.11 34.85
N SER A 209 -17.31 -0.94 35.67
CA SER A 209 -16.05 -0.33 35.25
C SER A 209 -15.36 -1.16 34.16
N LEU A 210 -15.21 -2.46 34.39
CA LEU A 210 -14.65 -3.39 33.41
C LEU A 210 -15.49 -3.46 32.14
N LEU A 211 -16.82 -3.39 32.25
CA LEU A 211 -17.70 -3.33 31.08
C LEU A 211 -17.45 -2.05 30.30
N SER A 212 -17.35 -0.90 30.97
CA SER A 212 -17.00 0.38 30.32
C SER A 212 -15.67 0.28 29.57
N TYR A 213 -14.65 -0.34 30.17
CA TYR A 213 -13.36 -0.57 29.53
C TYR A 213 -13.50 -1.45 28.28
N MET A 214 -14.19 -2.59 28.37
CA MET A 214 -14.36 -3.47 27.21
C MET A 214 -15.25 -2.86 26.12
N THR A 215 -16.25 -2.06 26.48
CA THR A 215 -17.11 -1.38 25.49
C THR A 215 -16.37 -0.31 24.68
N HIS A 216 -15.26 0.23 25.19
CA HIS A 216 -14.38 1.12 24.43
C HIS A 216 -13.78 0.42 23.20
N PHE A 217 -13.39 -0.86 23.33
CA PHE A 217 -12.82 -1.66 22.24
C PHE A 217 -13.88 -2.42 21.46
N PHE A 218 -14.89 -2.96 22.15
CA PHE A 218 -15.95 -3.78 21.58
C PHE A 218 -17.33 -3.30 22.02
N ALA A 219 -17.91 -2.38 21.24
CA ALA A 219 -19.24 -1.81 21.50
C ALA A 219 -20.38 -2.86 21.53
N GLU A 220 -20.16 -4.04 20.95
CA GLU A 220 -21.15 -5.14 20.92
C GLU A 220 -21.23 -5.93 22.23
N GLN A 221 -20.32 -5.70 23.16
CA GLN A 221 -20.33 -6.42 24.44
C GLN A 221 -21.33 -5.81 25.42
N GLU A 222 -22.32 -6.60 25.79
CA GLU A 222 -23.38 -6.17 26.71
C GLU A 222 -23.11 -6.57 28.17
N LYS A 223 -22.40 -7.69 28.38
CA LYS A 223 -22.20 -8.29 29.71
C LYS A 223 -20.82 -8.93 29.85
N ILE A 224 -20.25 -8.78 31.04
CA ILE A 224 -19.08 -9.52 31.52
C ILE A 224 -19.54 -10.71 32.36
N TYR A 225 -18.94 -11.88 32.11
CA TYR A 225 -19.23 -13.13 32.80
C TYR A 225 -18.18 -13.43 33.88
N ASP A 226 -18.65 -13.87 35.04
CA ASP A 226 -17.82 -14.32 36.16
C ASP A 226 -17.55 -15.83 36.07
N MET A 227 -16.28 -16.24 36.11
CA MET A 227 -15.91 -17.67 36.00
C MET A 227 -15.98 -18.44 37.30
N ASP A 228 -16.08 -17.73 38.42
CA ASP A 228 -16.23 -18.38 39.72
C ASP A 228 -17.66 -18.93 39.86
N ASN A 229 -18.62 -18.31 39.17
CA ASN A 229 -20.03 -18.74 39.18
C ASN A 229 -20.33 -19.76 38.08
N GLN A 230 -20.63 -21.00 38.51
CA GLN A 230 -20.97 -22.11 37.62
C GLN A 230 -22.15 -21.82 36.68
N GLN A 231 -23.14 -21.02 37.10
CA GLN A 231 -24.29 -20.67 36.25
C GLN A 231 -23.90 -19.71 35.11
N GLU A 232 -22.96 -18.80 35.36
CA GLU A 232 -22.47 -17.90 34.32
C GLU A 232 -21.55 -18.63 33.33
N CYS A 233 -20.68 -19.53 33.82
CA CYS A 233 -19.91 -20.46 32.98
C CYS A 233 -20.81 -21.27 32.03
N LEU A 234 -21.91 -21.82 32.54
CA LEU A 234 -22.90 -22.54 31.73
C LEU A 234 -23.50 -21.68 30.63
N ASN A 235 -23.74 -20.39 30.88
CA ASN A 235 -24.27 -19.48 29.89
C ASN A 235 -23.24 -19.13 28.81
N VAL A 236 -21.96 -18.98 29.19
CA VAL A 236 -20.85 -18.77 28.24
C VAL A 236 -20.74 -19.98 27.31
N ILE A 237 -20.69 -21.20 27.85
CA ILE A 237 -20.54 -22.40 27.01
C ILE A 237 -21.76 -22.64 26.14
N ARG A 238 -22.97 -22.38 26.66
CA ARG A 238 -24.18 -22.42 25.82
C ARG A 238 -24.06 -21.47 24.64
N SER A 239 -23.58 -20.25 24.88
CA SER A 239 -23.39 -19.24 23.83
C SER A 239 -22.32 -19.68 22.83
N LEU A 240 -21.18 -20.19 23.29
CA LEU A 240 -20.11 -20.73 22.44
C LEU A 240 -20.62 -21.87 21.53
N CYS A 241 -21.45 -22.77 22.07
CA CYS A 241 -22.00 -23.91 21.32
C CYS A 241 -23.11 -23.53 20.33
N GLN A 242 -23.96 -22.56 20.66
CA GLN A 242 -25.19 -22.26 19.90
C GLN A 242 -25.06 -21.06 18.97
N GLN A 243 -24.25 -20.07 19.34
CA GLN A 243 -24.07 -18.85 18.54
C GLN A 243 -23.30 -19.15 17.26
N PHE A 244 -23.64 -18.49 16.16
CA PHE A 244 -22.83 -18.56 14.95
C PHE A 244 -21.67 -17.56 15.04
N PRO A 245 -20.42 -18.00 14.85
CA PRO A 245 -19.28 -17.10 14.87
C PRO A 245 -19.33 -16.13 13.68
N LYS A 246 -18.80 -14.92 13.87
CA LYS A 246 -18.68 -13.92 12.81
C LYS A 246 -17.45 -14.20 11.96
N GLY A 247 -17.64 -14.46 10.67
CA GLY A 247 -16.52 -14.74 9.77
C GLY A 247 -15.54 -13.57 9.62
N ILE A 248 -14.24 -13.87 9.61
CA ILE A 248 -13.17 -12.90 9.30
C ILE A 248 -12.91 -12.95 7.80
N GLN A 249 -13.13 -11.85 7.08
CA GLN A 249 -13.15 -11.85 5.62
C GLN A 249 -11.84 -12.35 4.99
N TRP A 250 -10.68 -11.90 5.47
CA TRP A 250 -9.39 -12.29 4.89
C TRP A 250 -9.04 -13.76 5.18
N ARG A 251 -9.42 -14.27 6.34
CA ARG A 251 -9.25 -15.67 6.75
C ARG A 251 -10.18 -16.60 5.98
N ASP A 252 -11.47 -16.29 5.94
CA ASP A 252 -12.50 -17.12 5.32
C ASP A 252 -12.42 -17.08 3.78
N SER A 253 -11.68 -16.13 3.21
CA SER A 253 -11.33 -16.09 1.79
C SER A 253 -10.22 -17.09 1.41
N ARG A 254 -9.51 -17.64 2.39
CA ARG A 254 -8.47 -18.66 2.23
C ARG A 254 -8.92 -19.96 2.88
N ALA A 255 -8.27 -21.06 2.52
CA ALA A 255 -8.41 -22.29 3.29
C ALA A 255 -7.41 -22.26 4.44
N TYR A 256 -7.81 -22.71 5.63
CA TYR A 256 -6.89 -22.85 6.76
C TYR A 256 -7.19 -24.12 7.55
N VAL A 257 -6.17 -24.65 8.20
CA VAL A 257 -6.22 -25.87 9.01
C VAL A 257 -5.53 -25.59 10.34
N LEU A 258 -6.23 -25.83 11.44
CA LEU A 258 -5.61 -25.90 12.77
C LEU A 258 -5.17 -27.34 13.00
N ALA A 259 -3.87 -27.54 13.30
CA ALA A 259 -3.34 -28.86 13.54
C ALA A 259 -3.83 -29.41 14.88
N GLU A 260 -4.41 -30.61 14.87
CA GLU A 260 -4.63 -31.41 16.07
C GLU A 260 -3.37 -32.20 16.41
N ARG A 261 -2.69 -32.73 15.39
CA ARG A 261 -1.46 -33.51 15.50
C ARG A 261 -0.55 -33.19 14.32
N ALA A 262 0.74 -33.09 14.57
CA ALA A 262 1.76 -32.97 13.54
C ALA A 262 2.87 -33.98 13.83
N TRP A 263 3.32 -34.70 12.81
CA TRP A 263 4.48 -35.60 12.91
C TRP A 263 5.24 -35.61 11.60
N TYR A 264 6.47 -36.10 11.64
CA TYR A 264 7.35 -36.15 10.49
C TYR A 264 7.46 -37.56 9.97
N ASP A 265 7.19 -37.72 8.67
CA ASP A 265 7.36 -38.97 7.98
C ASP A 265 8.71 -38.97 7.25
N LYS A 266 9.62 -39.82 7.72
CA LYS A 266 10.95 -40.05 7.12
C LYS A 266 10.91 -41.07 5.97
N SER A 267 9.74 -41.63 5.66
CA SER A 267 9.57 -42.72 4.69
C SER A 267 9.76 -42.31 3.23
N ALA A 268 9.68 -41.02 2.90
CA ALA A 268 9.90 -40.54 1.53
C ALA A 268 11.40 -40.28 1.27
N GLU A 269 12.09 -41.27 0.69
CA GLU A 269 13.44 -41.13 0.09
C GLU A 269 13.41 -40.12 -1.08
N SER A 270 13.40 -38.83 -0.76
CA SER A 270 13.64 -37.75 -1.72
C SER A 270 14.81 -36.92 -1.23
N ASN A 271 15.72 -36.59 -2.14
CA ASN A 271 17.03 -35.96 -1.88
C ASN A 271 16.97 -34.55 -1.22
N ILE A 272 15.80 -34.07 -0.81
CA ILE A 272 15.55 -32.67 -0.41
C ILE A 272 14.96 -32.55 1.02
N GLY A 273 14.76 -33.66 1.73
CA GLY A 273 14.23 -33.66 3.10
C GLY A 273 12.83 -34.26 3.18
N GLY A 274 12.52 -34.89 4.30
CA GLY A 274 11.27 -35.61 4.54
C GLY A 274 10.02 -34.73 4.61
N THR A 275 8.87 -35.37 4.78
CA THR A 275 7.55 -34.74 4.68
C THR A 275 6.92 -34.52 6.06
N LEU A 276 6.46 -33.29 6.31
CA LEU A 276 5.67 -32.95 7.50
C LEU A 276 4.21 -33.36 7.26
N VAL A 277 3.67 -34.20 8.13
CA VAL A 277 2.27 -34.62 8.10
C VAL A 277 1.49 -33.88 9.16
N VAL A 278 0.46 -33.17 8.72
CA VAL A 278 -0.41 -32.38 9.61
C VAL A 278 -1.83 -32.85 9.52
N GLU A 279 -2.36 -33.26 10.65
CA GLU A 279 -3.74 -33.70 10.82
C GLU A 279 -4.60 -32.54 11.34
N GLY A 280 -5.69 -32.25 10.63
CA GLY A 280 -6.65 -31.24 11.07
C GLY A 280 -7.89 -31.17 10.18
N ILE A 281 -8.77 -30.21 10.46
CA ILE A 281 -10.02 -30.02 9.72
C ILE A 281 -9.92 -28.75 8.87
N VAL A 282 -10.28 -28.87 7.58
CA VAL A 282 -10.27 -27.75 6.62
C VAL A 282 -11.37 -26.74 6.96
N ARG A 283 -11.01 -25.46 7.01
CA ARG A 283 -11.92 -24.33 7.24
C ARG A 283 -11.73 -23.23 6.21
N GLY A 284 -12.72 -22.33 6.11
CA GLY A 284 -12.72 -21.23 5.15
C GLY A 284 -13.12 -21.70 3.74
N GLN A 285 -12.26 -21.45 2.76
CA GLN A 285 -12.44 -21.95 1.39
C GLN A 285 -11.98 -23.41 1.23
N LYS A 286 -12.10 -23.92 0.01
CA LYS A 286 -11.65 -25.27 -0.34
C LYS A 286 -10.13 -25.33 -0.38
N LEU A 287 -9.54 -26.40 0.16
CA LEU A 287 -8.09 -26.61 0.16
C LEU A 287 -7.65 -27.26 -1.15
N ASN A 288 -6.83 -26.58 -1.94
CA ASN A 288 -6.30 -27.09 -3.20
C ASN A 288 -4.85 -27.60 -3.03
N PRO A 289 -4.50 -28.84 -3.44
CA PRO A 289 -3.12 -29.34 -3.40
C PRO A 289 -2.13 -28.56 -4.28
N ASP A 290 -2.60 -27.90 -5.34
CA ASP A 290 -1.71 -27.15 -6.25
C ASP A 290 -1.18 -25.84 -5.63
N ARG A 291 -1.86 -25.35 -4.57
CA ARG A 291 -1.55 -24.07 -3.95
C ARG A 291 -0.50 -24.23 -2.87
N LEU A 292 0.32 -23.19 -2.70
CA LEU A 292 1.28 -23.11 -1.61
C LEU A 292 0.58 -22.99 -0.26
N VAL A 293 1.34 -23.33 0.77
CA VAL A 293 0.90 -23.31 2.15
C VAL A 293 1.85 -22.43 2.97
N HIS A 294 1.30 -21.47 3.69
CA HIS A 294 2.03 -20.68 4.66
C HIS A 294 1.89 -21.26 6.07
N ILE A 295 3.02 -21.42 6.74
CA ILE A 295 3.10 -21.76 8.16
C ILE A 295 3.62 -20.50 8.89
N PRO A 296 2.81 -19.89 9.79
CA PRO A 296 3.21 -18.71 10.54
C PRO A 296 4.56 -18.91 11.24
N GLY A 297 5.49 -17.98 11.03
CA GLY A 297 6.83 -18.00 11.61
C GLY A 297 7.86 -18.90 10.90
N PHE A 298 7.46 -19.72 9.92
CA PHE A 298 8.38 -20.60 9.17
C PHE A 298 8.45 -20.27 7.67
N GLY A 299 7.37 -19.74 7.09
CA GLY A 299 7.35 -19.33 5.68
C GLY A 299 6.40 -20.15 4.82
N ASP A 300 6.67 -20.15 3.51
CA ASP A 300 5.82 -20.75 2.48
C ASP A 300 6.41 -22.09 2.03
N PHE A 301 5.56 -23.11 1.87
CA PHE A 301 5.95 -24.47 1.52
C PHE A 301 4.97 -25.10 0.52
N GLN A 302 5.43 -26.12 -0.20
CA GLN A 302 4.63 -26.88 -1.16
C GLN A 302 3.95 -28.08 -0.50
N ILE A 303 2.70 -28.34 -0.91
CA ILE A 303 1.97 -29.56 -0.55
C ILE A 303 2.44 -30.72 -1.45
N ASP A 304 2.68 -31.88 -0.86
CA ASP A 304 2.99 -33.11 -1.59
C ASP A 304 1.73 -33.94 -1.89
N LYS A 305 0.86 -34.12 -0.89
CA LYS A 305 -0.44 -34.80 -1.04
C LYS A 305 -1.38 -34.44 0.11
N ILE A 306 -2.69 -34.57 -0.15
CA ILE A 306 -3.74 -34.40 0.87
C ILE A 306 -4.55 -35.69 0.93
N CYS A 307 -4.62 -36.33 2.08
CA CYS A 307 -5.46 -37.52 2.30
C CYS A 307 -6.61 -37.19 3.26
N ALA A 308 -7.76 -37.84 3.11
CA ALA A 308 -8.77 -37.83 4.15
C ALA A 308 -8.29 -38.60 5.40
N ALA A 309 -8.51 -38.05 6.59
CA ALA A 309 -8.22 -38.73 7.85
C ALA A 309 -9.46 -39.51 8.32
N VAL A 310 -9.31 -40.81 8.59
CA VAL A 310 -10.39 -41.65 9.15
C VAL A 310 -10.35 -41.61 10.68
N ASP A 311 -11.51 -41.38 11.31
CA ASP A 311 -11.65 -41.32 12.76
C ASP A 311 -11.75 -42.75 13.34
N SER A 312 -10.68 -43.25 13.96
CA SER A 312 -10.56 -44.52 14.71
C SER A 312 -10.42 -45.85 13.94
N ALA A 313 -9.71 -46.79 14.57
CA ALA A 313 -9.41 -48.15 14.10
C ALA A 313 -10.65 -49.02 13.78
N HIS A 314 -11.83 -48.65 14.30
CA HIS A 314 -13.08 -49.35 14.02
C HIS A 314 -13.59 -49.14 12.57
N ASP A 315 -13.33 -47.95 11.99
CA ASP A 315 -13.66 -47.64 10.60
C ASP A 315 -12.64 -48.27 9.61
N TYR A 316 -11.42 -48.59 10.06
CA TYR A 316 -10.43 -49.36 9.27
C TYR A 316 -10.90 -50.79 8.98
N SER A 317 -11.63 -51.42 9.93
CA SER A 317 -12.17 -52.78 9.73
C SER A 317 -13.32 -52.81 8.72
N MET A 318 -14.17 -51.77 8.69
CA MET A 318 -15.29 -51.64 7.74
C MET A 318 -14.83 -51.21 6.35
N ALA A 319 -13.64 -50.60 6.22
CA ALA A 319 -13.06 -50.24 4.91
C ALA A 319 -12.41 -51.43 4.19
N ILE A 320 -12.08 -52.52 4.89
CA ILE A 320 -11.51 -53.74 4.30
C ILE A 320 -12.61 -54.69 3.80
N ASP A 321 -13.77 -54.72 4.47
CA ASP A 321 -14.90 -55.59 4.16
C ASP A 321 -16.11 -54.81 3.62
N GLY A 322 -16.21 -54.62 2.30
CA GLY A 322 -17.52 -54.56 1.64
C GLY A 322 -17.92 -53.31 0.83
N ASP A 323 -17.99 -53.53 -0.48
CA ASP A 323 -19.05 -53.18 -1.43
C ASP A 323 -19.39 -51.71 -1.78
N ALA A 324 -19.54 -51.48 -3.10
CA ALA A 324 -19.40 -50.21 -3.81
C ALA A 324 -20.62 -49.28 -3.79
N THR A 325 -21.26 -49.03 -2.64
CA THR A 325 -22.50 -48.20 -2.58
C THR A 325 -22.61 -47.19 -1.42
N SER A 326 -21.50 -46.60 -0.96
CA SER A 326 -21.50 -45.45 -0.03
C SER A 326 -20.62 -44.30 -0.54
N GLN A 327 -21.09 -43.58 -1.57
CA GLN A 327 -20.37 -42.51 -2.29
C GLN A 327 -20.04 -41.22 -1.50
N PHE A 328 -19.98 -41.20 -0.16
CA PHE A 328 -19.60 -39.98 0.59
C PHE A 328 -18.63 -40.19 1.76
N ALA A 329 -17.93 -41.32 1.84
CA ALA A 329 -16.82 -41.51 2.79
C ALA A 329 -15.70 -42.40 2.22
N GLY A 330 -15.41 -42.27 0.91
CA GLY A 330 -14.27 -42.93 0.30
C GLY A 330 -12.99 -42.14 0.61
N ASN A 331 -11.93 -42.86 1.03
CA ASN A 331 -10.57 -42.33 1.18
C ASN A 331 -10.15 -41.54 -0.07
N PHE A 332 -10.31 -40.23 -0.04
CA PHE A 332 -9.87 -39.34 -1.11
C PHE A 332 -8.41 -38.97 -0.87
N THR A 333 -7.59 -39.13 -1.90
CA THR A 333 -6.21 -38.63 -1.96
C THR A 333 -6.14 -37.59 -3.08
N ALA A 334 -5.97 -36.33 -2.71
CA ALA A 334 -5.68 -35.23 -3.62
C ALA A 334 -4.16 -35.18 -3.86
N LEU A 335 -3.76 -35.31 -5.11
CA LEU A 335 -2.38 -35.12 -5.56
C LEU A 335 -2.28 -33.77 -6.29
N PRO A 336 -1.14 -33.07 -6.19
CA PRO A 336 -0.87 -31.89 -7.01
C PRO A 336 -0.89 -32.23 -8.50
N THR A 337 -1.39 -31.28 -9.28
CA THR A 337 -1.45 -31.30 -10.75
C THR A 337 -0.21 -30.61 -11.34
N VAL A 338 -0.10 -30.58 -12.66
CA VAL A 338 0.93 -29.82 -13.41
C VAL A 338 0.89 -28.31 -13.09
N ASP A 339 -0.26 -27.78 -12.65
CA ASP A 339 -0.45 -26.37 -12.30
C ASP A 339 0.01 -26.01 -10.86
N GLN A 340 0.88 -26.82 -10.26
CA GLN A 340 1.40 -26.57 -8.91
C GLN A 340 2.22 -25.28 -8.88
N ASP A 341 1.96 -24.43 -7.88
CA ASP A 341 2.68 -23.17 -7.71
C ASP A 341 4.15 -23.42 -7.29
N GLU A 342 5.08 -22.72 -7.94
CA GLU A 342 6.52 -22.75 -7.67
C GLU A 342 6.89 -21.92 -6.44
N LEU A 343 8.04 -22.24 -5.82
CA LEU A 343 8.58 -21.55 -4.63
C LEU A 343 9.53 -20.39 -5.00
N ASP A 344 9.42 -19.88 -6.23
CA ASP A 344 10.24 -18.77 -6.71
C ASP A 344 9.59 -17.42 -6.37
N GLU A 345 10.32 -16.59 -5.62
CA GLU A 345 9.84 -15.28 -5.17
C GLU A 345 9.77 -14.25 -6.31
N TYR A 346 10.60 -14.44 -7.34
CA TYR A 346 10.80 -13.52 -8.46
C TYR A 346 10.52 -14.22 -9.79
N ALA A 347 10.23 -13.46 -10.84
CA ALA A 347 10.19 -14.03 -12.18
C ALA A 347 11.57 -14.60 -12.55
N PRO A 348 11.61 -15.68 -13.36
CA PRO A 348 12.86 -16.18 -13.91
C PRO A 348 13.57 -15.06 -14.65
N GLU A 349 14.90 -15.09 -14.61
CA GLU A 349 15.72 -14.15 -15.36
C GLU A 349 15.44 -14.37 -16.84
N GLU A 350 14.84 -13.40 -17.52
CA GLU A 350 14.88 -13.37 -18.97
C GLU A 350 16.35 -13.10 -19.32
N GLU A 351 17.06 -14.15 -19.74
CA GLU A 351 18.32 -14.01 -20.47
C GLU A 351 18.03 -13.15 -21.70
N LEU A 352 18.22 -11.84 -21.57
CA LEU A 352 18.31 -10.94 -22.70
C LEU A 352 19.38 -11.54 -23.61
N PRO A 353 19.09 -11.82 -24.90
CA PRO A 353 20.06 -12.41 -25.79
C PRO A 353 21.37 -11.61 -25.74
N GLU A 354 22.46 -12.28 -25.40
CA GLU A 354 23.85 -11.77 -25.35
C GLU A 354 24.34 -11.14 -26.67
N ALA A 355 23.51 -11.10 -27.71
CA ALA A 355 23.76 -10.40 -28.96
C ALA A 355 23.36 -8.92 -28.84
N GLY A 356 24.14 -8.15 -28.07
CA GLY A 356 23.94 -6.70 -27.94
C GLY A 356 24.62 -6.03 -26.76
N LEU A 357 25.33 -6.78 -25.89
CA LEU A 357 26.18 -6.20 -24.84
C LEU A 357 27.52 -5.73 -25.44
N GLU A 358 27.47 -4.88 -26.46
CA GLU A 358 28.39 -3.75 -26.46
C GLU A 358 27.98 -2.88 -25.27
N ASN A 359 28.98 -2.33 -24.58
CA ASN A 359 28.78 -1.43 -23.45
C ASN A 359 27.97 -0.19 -23.89
N ASP A 360 26.64 -0.29 -23.90
CA ASP A 360 25.73 0.86 -23.86
C ASP A 360 25.67 1.42 -22.43
N TYR A 361 26.83 1.48 -21.77
CA TYR A 361 27.14 2.67 -20.99
C TYR A 361 27.35 3.79 -22.01
N GLU A 362 26.26 4.25 -22.62
CA GLU A 362 26.18 5.67 -22.92
C GLU A 362 26.30 6.33 -21.54
N GLU A 363 27.54 6.64 -21.14
CA GLU A 363 27.74 7.77 -20.25
C GLU A 363 26.84 8.86 -20.84
N PRO A 364 25.80 9.33 -20.13
CA PRO A 364 25.06 10.46 -20.65
C PRO A 364 26.14 11.49 -20.93
N GLU A 365 26.26 11.92 -22.20
CA GLU A 365 27.02 13.10 -22.55
C GLU A 365 26.76 14.09 -21.43
N MET A 366 27.83 14.61 -20.82
CA MET A 366 27.79 15.30 -19.53
C MET A 366 27.04 16.64 -19.69
N GLN A 367 25.74 16.55 -19.94
CA GLN A 367 24.82 17.61 -20.30
C GLN A 367 24.67 18.49 -19.07
N ARG A 368 24.97 19.77 -19.25
CA ARG A 368 25.01 20.71 -18.14
C ARG A 368 23.60 21.01 -17.63
N GLY A 369 23.40 20.86 -16.32
CA GLY A 369 22.24 21.36 -15.59
C GLY A 369 21.41 20.26 -14.91
N VAL A 370 20.64 20.65 -13.90
CA VAL A 370 19.63 19.78 -13.30
C VAL A 370 18.53 19.48 -14.32
N ARG A 371 18.15 18.20 -14.45
CA ARG A 371 16.96 17.78 -15.19
C ARG A 371 15.75 18.55 -14.65
N LEU A 372 15.08 19.36 -15.47
CA LEU A 372 13.78 19.93 -15.12
C LEU A 372 12.72 19.07 -15.78
N ASP A 373 11.91 18.40 -14.97
CA ASP A 373 11.11 17.26 -15.40
C ASP A 373 12.06 16.20 -16.00
N ASP A 374 11.97 15.87 -17.29
CA ASP A 374 12.89 14.94 -17.98
C ASP A 374 13.74 15.61 -19.08
N HIS A 375 13.78 16.95 -19.12
CA HIS A 375 14.51 17.71 -20.13
C HIS A 375 15.69 18.50 -19.55
N PHE A 376 16.81 18.50 -20.28
CA PHE A 376 17.90 19.46 -20.09
C PHE A 376 17.57 20.71 -20.90
N TYR A 377 17.46 21.86 -20.22
CA TYR A 377 17.09 23.13 -20.86
C TYR A 377 18.31 23.98 -21.26
N LEU A 378 19.52 23.53 -20.95
CA LEU A 378 20.78 24.15 -21.35
C LEU A 378 21.42 23.23 -22.39
N SER A 379 21.51 23.68 -23.65
CA SER A 379 22.17 22.96 -24.74
C SER A 379 23.68 23.20 -24.69
N ASP A 380 24.47 22.15 -24.94
CA ASP A 380 25.94 22.21 -24.92
C ASP A 380 26.55 22.99 -26.11
N ASP A 381 25.74 23.39 -27.09
CA ASP A 381 26.18 23.99 -28.36
C ASP A 381 26.96 25.31 -28.18
N GLU A 382 26.51 26.19 -27.28
CA GLU A 382 27.15 27.52 -27.09
C GLU A 382 28.50 27.45 -26.34
N GLU A 383 28.76 26.40 -25.55
CA GLU A 383 29.98 26.25 -24.75
C GLU A 383 30.99 25.24 -25.31
N GLN A 384 30.58 24.28 -26.16
CA GLN A 384 31.53 23.49 -26.95
C GLN A 384 32.29 24.40 -27.93
N GLU A 385 31.61 25.39 -28.51
CA GLU A 385 32.27 26.48 -29.23
C GLU A 385 33.24 27.27 -28.33
N ALA A 386 32.85 27.61 -27.09
CA ALA A 386 33.72 28.32 -26.15
C ALA A 386 34.92 27.48 -25.63
N ARG A 387 34.78 26.15 -25.48
CA ARG A 387 35.86 25.24 -25.06
C ARG A 387 36.85 24.96 -26.19
N THR A 388 36.35 24.77 -27.41
CA THR A 388 37.21 24.65 -28.60
C THR A 388 37.99 25.94 -28.88
N LEU A 389 37.48 27.09 -28.45
CA LEU A 389 38.21 28.37 -28.42
C LEU A 389 39.26 28.44 -27.28
N LYS A 390 38.99 27.87 -26.10
CA LYS A 390 39.94 27.85 -24.96
C LYS A 390 41.17 26.97 -25.17
N ASP A 391 41.01 25.80 -25.79
CA ASP A 391 42.12 24.85 -26.00
C ASP A 391 43.12 25.31 -27.08
N LYS A 392 42.76 26.31 -27.89
CA LYS A 392 43.65 26.89 -28.92
C LYS A 392 44.66 27.91 -28.34
N ASN A 393 44.45 28.43 -27.12
CA ASN A 393 45.29 29.47 -26.55
C ASN A 393 46.34 28.89 -25.58
N ARG A 394 47.59 28.76 -26.03
CA ARG A 394 48.72 28.44 -25.14
C ARG A 394 49.01 29.62 -24.20
N ILE A 395 48.60 29.50 -22.94
CA ILE A 395 48.80 30.52 -21.91
C ILE A 395 50.30 30.59 -21.52
N PRO A 396 50.94 31.77 -21.52
CA PRO A 396 52.29 31.95 -20.98
C PRO A 396 52.37 31.61 -19.48
N LYS A 397 53.49 31.01 -19.04
CA LYS A 397 53.70 30.65 -17.63
C LYS A 397 53.71 31.90 -16.73
N GLY A 398 52.77 31.98 -15.79
CA GLY A 398 52.70 33.02 -14.75
C GLY A 398 51.54 34.01 -14.86
N MET A 399 50.64 33.85 -15.83
CA MET A 399 49.48 34.73 -16.02
C MET A 399 48.23 34.21 -15.29
N SER A 400 47.43 35.11 -14.71
CA SER A 400 46.13 34.78 -14.10
C SER A 400 45.11 34.37 -15.17
N GLU A 401 44.19 33.47 -14.84
CA GLU A 401 43.12 33.03 -15.74
C GLU A 401 42.27 34.21 -16.27
N TYR A 402 42.10 35.27 -15.48
CA TYR A 402 41.44 36.50 -15.93
C TYR A 402 42.23 37.21 -17.03
N GLN A 403 43.55 37.33 -16.87
CA GLN A 403 44.43 37.99 -17.84
C GLN A 403 44.52 37.20 -19.16
N ALA A 404 44.47 35.87 -19.08
CA ALA A 404 44.47 35.01 -20.26
C ALA A 404 43.21 35.18 -21.14
N ARG A 405 42.05 35.56 -20.57
CA ARG A 405 40.80 35.79 -21.32
C ARG A 405 40.79 37.04 -22.18
N TRP A 406 41.69 38.00 -21.92
CA TRP A 406 41.86 39.21 -22.74
C TRP A 406 42.84 39.02 -23.90
N ILE A 407 43.54 37.89 -23.94
CA ILE A 407 44.36 37.49 -25.09
C ILE A 407 43.42 36.82 -26.10
N THR A 408 42.59 37.64 -26.75
CA THR A 408 41.78 37.25 -27.91
C THR A 408 42.57 37.51 -29.20
N GLU A 409 42.32 36.69 -30.22
CA GLU A 409 42.97 36.61 -31.55
C GLU A 409 42.86 37.89 -32.44
N GLU A 410 43.02 39.09 -31.89
CA GLU A 410 43.06 40.34 -32.69
C GLU A 410 44.48 40.86 -32.94
N ASN A 411 45.51 40.12 -32.49
CA ASN A 411 46.92 40.46 -32.68
C ASN A 411 47.77 39.30 -33.23
N SER A 412 47.16 38.37 -33.98
CA SER A 412 47.87 37.25 -34.60
C SER A 412 47.72 37.25 -36.12
N ASP A 413 47.91 38.41 -36.75
CA ASP A 413 48.08 38.52 -38.21
C ASP A 413 49.45 39.13 -38.58
N ASP A 414 50.43 39.08 -37.67
CA ASP A 414 51.83 39.30 -38.04
C ASP A 414 52.45 37.94 -38.43
N GLU A 415 52.36 37.68 -39.73
CA GLU A 415 53.05 36.66 -40.49
C GLU A 415 54.57 36.77 -40.23
N TYR A 416 55.11 35.93 -39.34
CA TYR A 416 56.56 35.75 -39.22
C TYR A 416 57.05 34.86 -40.38
N ASP A 417 57.40 35.51 -41.49
CA ASP A 417 58.19 34.94 -42.58
C ASP A 417 59.67 34.89 -42.16
N ASP A 418 60.30 33.75 -42.44
CA ASP A 418 61.69 33.42 -42.13
C ASP A 418 62.60 34.00 -43.21
N GLY A 419 63.39 35.04 -42.88
CA GLY A 419 64.27 35.68 -43.83
C GLY A 419 65.36 36.56 -43.20
N ASP A 420 66.55 35.99 -43.02
CA ASP A 420 67.81 36.69 -42.74
C ASP A 420 68.05 37.89 -43.67
N VAL A 421 68.22 39.10 -43.12
CA VAL A 421 69.13 40.13 -43.66
C VAL A 421 69.55 41.17 -42.61
N ALA A 422 70.81 41.60 -42.77
CA ALA A 422 71.63 42.33 -41.82
C ALA A 422 71.26 43.82 -41.58
N SER A 423 71.79 44.33 -40.47
CA SER A 423 71.76 45.72 -39.98
C SER A 423 71.95 46.84 -41.01
N SER A 424 71.13 47.90 -40.90
CA SER A 424 71.60 49.30 -40.78
C SER A 424 70.47 50.32 -40.56
N ASN A 425 70.52 51.00 -39.41
CA ASN A 425 70.35 52.44 -39.15
C ASN A 425 69.20 53.27 -39.79
N GLY A 426 68.40 53.93 -38.92
CA GLY A 426 68.02 55.35 -39.09
C GLY A 426 66.52 55.72 -39.16
N GLY A 427 65.98 56.22 -38.04
CA GLY A 427 65.23 57.49 -37.92
C GLY A 427 63.89 57.72 -38.65
N ASP A 428 62.87 57.97 -37.82
CA ASP A 428 62.04 59.21 -37.77
C ASP A 428 60.51 59.06 -37.96
N ASP A 429 59.84 59.87 -37.14
CA ASP A 429 58.40 59.99 -36.87
C ASP A 429 57.55 60.38 -38.08
N GLN A 430 56.28 59.93 -38.09
CA GLN A 430 55.18 60.78 -38.58
C GLN A 430 53.79 60.32 -38.10
N MET A 431 53.18 61.17 -37.25
CA MET A 431 51.77 61.21 -36.91
C MET A 431 50.92 61.64 -38.11
N MET A 432 49.72 61.07 -38.27
CA MET A 432 48.61 61.71 -38.99
C MET A 432 47.28 61.36 -38.32
N ASP A 433 46.71 62.37 -37.65
CA ASP A 433 45.30 62.47 -37.29
C ASP A 433 44.43 62.64 -38.54
N LEU A 434 43.22 62.06 -38.55
CA LEU A 434 42.13 62.49 -39.42
C LEU A 434 40.77 62.12 -38.81
N ASP A 435 40.14 63.12 -38.18
CA ASP A 435 38.70 63.19 -37.91
C ASP A 435 37.90 63.26 -39.23
N GLY A 436 36.70 62.67 -39.24
CA GLY A 436 35.78 62.69 -40.39
C GLY A 436 34.43 62.01 -40.12
N ASP A 437 33.48 62.84 -39.75
CA ASP A 437 32.12 62.72 -39.25
C ASP A 437 31.02 62.26 -40.25
N ASP A 438 30.10 61.44 -39.70
CA ASP A 438 28.63 61.40 -39.87
C ASP A 438 27.94 61.16 -41.24
N ALA A 439 27.18 60.04 -41.37
CA ALA A 439 25.82 60.01 -41.95
C ALA A 439 25.11 58.63 -41.98
N LEU A 440 23.95 58.57 -41.30
CA LEU A 440 22.67 57.91 -41.63
C LEU A 440 22.44 56.37 -41.56
N SER A 441 21.89 55.97 -40.41
CA SER A 441 20.58 55.30 -40.17
C SER A 441 19.95 54.33 -41.20
N VAL A 442 19.80 53.06 -40.76
CA VAL A 442 18.65 52.19 -41.08
C VAL A 442 18.23 51.45 -39.80
N ALA A 443 17.01 51.72 -39.30
CA ALA A 443 16.43 51.08 -38.13
C ALA A 443 15.54 49.87 -38.51
N PRO A 444 15.60 48.74 -37.79
CA PRO A 444 14.52 47.76 -37.70
C PRO A 444 13.59 48.05 -36.50
N PRO A 445 12.38 47.46 -36.46
CA PRO A 445 11.23 48.00 -35.74
C PRO A 445 11.26 47.76 -34.22
N ALA A 446 10.72 48.74 -33.50
CA ALA A 446 10.57 48.76 -32.06
C ALA A 446 9.72 47.60 -31.51
N THR A 447 10.33 46.76 -30.67
CA THR A 447 9.63 46.04 -29.60
C THR A 447 9.75 46.85 -28.31
N GLU A 448 8.61 47.32 -27.79
CA GLU A 448 8.48 47.96 -26.48
C GLU A 448 9.12 47.10 -25.39
N TYR A 449 10.30 47.50 -24.93
CA TYR A 449 10.79 47.50 -23.53
C TYR A 449 12.23 48.02 -23.56
N GLY A 450 12.39 49.28 -23.98
CA GLY A 450 13.64 50.01 -23.86
C GLY A 450 13.88 50.38 -22.40
N VAL A 451 14.90 49.77 -21.79
CA VAL A 451 15.46 50.23 -20.53
C VAL A 451 16.08 51.59 -20.81
N THR A 452 15.54 52.66 -20.21
CA THR A 452 16.15 53.98 -20.30
C THR A 452 17.57 53.91 -19.72
N GLU A 453 18.54 54.43 -20.46
CA GLU A 453 19.99 54.45 -20.19
C GLU A 453 20.41 55.21 -18.90
N MET A 454 19.46 55.48 -17.99
CA MET A 454 19.69 56.13 -16.70
C MET A 454 19.79 55.14 -15.53
N ASP A 455 19.54 53.83 -15.75
CA ASP A 455 19.63 52.76 -14.73
C ASP A 455 20.96 51.97 -14.75
N ALA A 456 21.96 52.42 -15.52
CA ALA A 456 23.29 51.81 -15.61
C ALA A 456 24.28 52.29 -14.54
N GLN A 457 23.80 52.75 -13.38
CA GLN A 457 24.66 52.84 -12.20
C GLN A 457 24.81 51.43 -11.60
N SER A 458 25.75 50.66 -12.14
CA SER A 458 26.31 49.51 -11.46
C SER A 458 26.99 50.02 -10.18
N GLU A 459 26.26 50.03 -9.06
CA GLU A 459 26.91 50.03 -7.76
C GLU A 459 27.90 48.88 -7.73
N MET A 460 29.18 49.17 -7.48
CA MET A 460 30.19 48.13 -7.29
C MET A 460 29.71 47.21 -6.17
N PHE A 461 29.40 45.96 -6.50
CA PHE A 461 29.17 44.93 -5.51
C PHE A 461 30.54 44.58 -4.93
N VAL A 462 30.84 45.12 -3.76
CA VAL A 462 32.08 44.83 -3.04
C VAL A 462 31.87 43.51 -2.31
N ASP A 463 32.53 42.45 -2.77
CA ASP A 463 32.61 41.18 -2.06
C ASP A 463 33.19 41.46 -0.65
N LEU A 464 32.47 41.03 0.40
CA LEU A 464 32.98 41.18 1.77
C LEU A 464 34.14 40.21 1.99
N SER A 465 35.02 40.51 2.95
CA SER A 465 36.12 39.61 3.27
C SER A 465 35.59 38.24 3.76
N ALA A 466 36.20 37.14 3.33
CA ALA A 466 35.75 35.78 3.64
C ALA A 466 35.61 35.50 5.16
N GLU A 467 36.36 36.22 6.00
CA GLU A 467 36.26 36.15 7.47
C GLU A 467 35.00 36.82 8.03
N GLU A 468 34.55 37.93 7.42
CA GLU A 468 33.33 38.63 7.78
C GLU A 468 32.09 37.88 7.28
N GLU A 469 32.15 37.27 6.08
CA GLU A 469 31.11 36.39 5.56
C GLU A 469 30.93 35.16 6.46
N ALA A 470 32.02 34.54 6.92
CA ALA A 470 31.97 33.40 7.83
C ALA A 470 31.39 33.77 9.21
N ARG A 471 31.65 35.00 9.71
CA ARG A 471 31.02 35.51 10.94
C ARG A 471 29.54 35.77 10.74
N GLN A 472 29.15 36.45 9.67
CA GLN A 472 27.74 36.72 9.34
C GLN A 472 26.95 35.42 9.13
N LEU A 473 27.56 34.41 8.51
CA LEU A 473 26.96 33.09 8.33
C LEU A 473 26.78 32.36 9.67
N LYS A 474 27.75 32.48 10.60
CA LYS A 474 27.63 31.90 11.95
C LYS A 474 26.54 32.58 12.79
N GLU A 475 26.51 33.91 12.81
CA GLU A 475 25.47 34.67 13.51
C GLU A 475 24.07 34.41 12.93
N TYR A 476 23.99 34.19 11.62
CA TYR A 476 22.76 33.79 10.94
C TYR A 476 22.33 32.35 11.31
N ARG A 477 23.25 31.38 11.29
CA ARG A 477 22.98 29.99 11.73
C ARG A 477 22.49 29.90 13.17
N GLU A 478 23.01 30.76 14.04
CA GLU A 478 22.57 30.82 15.44
C GLU A 478 21.15 31.37 15.58
N ARG A 479 20.75 32.30 14.70
CA ARG A 479 19.38 32.86 14.67
C ARG A 479 18.36 31.91 14.05
N GLU A 480 18.75 31.10 13.08
CA GLU A 480 17.86 30.20 12.33
C GLU A 480 17.62 28.83 12.98
N LYS A 481 18.52 28.38 13.86
CA LYS A 481 18.26 27.17 14.66
C LYS A 481 17.01 27.30 15.53
N GLU A 482 16.59 28.51 15.83
CA GLU A 482 15.35 28.79 16.56
C GLU A 482 14.10 28.82 15.67
N ASP A 483 14.25 28.88 14.33
CA ASP A 483 13.17 29.14 13.37
C ASP A 483 13.27 28.25 12.11
N THR A 484 13.39 26.92 12.30
CA THR A 484 13.33 25.97 11.17
C THR A 484 11.90 25.88 10.62
N GLU A 485 11.58 26.75 9.67
CA GLU A 485 10.21 26.96 9.19
C GLU A 485 9.72 25.84 8.24
N PHE A 486 10.62 25.07 7.61
CA PHE A 486 10.25 23.94 6.75
C PHE A 486 10.81 22.60 7.28
N PRO A 487 9.99 21.53 7.31
CA PRO A 487 10.44 20.20 7.77
C PRO A 487 11.40 19.50 6.78
N ASP A 488 11.51 19.98 5.53
CA ASP A 488 12.34 19.40 4.46
C ASP A 488 13.51 20.32 4.04
N GLU A 489 13.82 21.33 4.85
CA GLU A 489 14.91 22.27 4.59
C GLU A 489 16.27 21.64 4.83
N VAL A 490 17.18 21.87 3.88
CA VAL A 490 18.55 21.40 4.00
C VAL A 490 19.50 22.51 3.68
N GLU A 491 20.29 22.88 4.70
CA GLU A 491 21.37 23.83 4.55
C GLU A 491 22.58 23.19 3.84
N LEU A 492 23.22 23.98 3.00
CA LEU A 492 24.47 23.63 2.35
C LEU A 492 25.66 24.14 3.18
N PRO A 493 26.62 23.28 3.52
CA PRO A 493 27.93 23.73 3.98
C PRO A 493 28.69 24.40 2.84
N PRO A 494 29.45 25.50 3.08
CA PRO A 494 30.26 26.17 2.06
C PRO A 494 31.30 25.28 1.39
N GLU A 495 31.77 24.23 2.09
CA GLU A 495 32.81 23.31 1.62
C GLU A 495 32.31 22.32 0.55
N ILE A 496 31.00 22.09 0.46
CA ILE A 496 30.43 21.04 -0.39
C ILE A 496 29.71 21.71 -1.58
N SER A 497 30.14 21.40 -2.80
CA SER A 497 29.43 21.84 -4.02
C SER A 497 28.00 21.28 -4.04
N ALA A 498 27.04 22.16 -4.31
CA ALA A 498 25.63 21.79 -4.43
C ALA A 498 25.39 20.86 -5.62
N LYS A 499 26.14 21.04 -6.72
CA LYS A 499 26.08 20.17 -7.89
C LYS A 499 26.39 18.71 -7.53
N GLU A 500 27.46 18.45 -6.79
CA GLU A 500 27.83 17.07 -6.41
C GLU A 500 26.82 16.46 -5.43
N ARG A 501 26.43 17.23 -4.41
CA ARG A 501 25.48 16.78 -3.39
C ARG A 501 24.10 16.47 -3.98
N PHE A 502 23.66 17.26 -4.95
CA PHE A 502 22.34 17.13 -5.57
C PHE A 502 22.37 16.67 -7.02
N ALA A 503 23.45 16.03 -7.48
CA ALA A 503 23.61 15.56 -8.86
C ALA A 503 22.45 14.69 -9.37
N ARG A 504 21.82 13.92 -8.47
CA ARG A 504 20.70 13.00 -8.78
C ARG A 504 19.32 13.61 -8.56
N TYR A 505 19.25 14.86 -8.16
CA TYR A 505 17.99 15.55 -7.99
C TYR A 505 17.58 16.19 -9.30
N ARG A 506 16.27 16.27 -9.51
CA ARG A 506 15.62 16.96 -10.62
C ARG A 506 14.76 18.10 -10.10
N GLY A 507 14.68 19.18 -10.85
CA GLY A 507 13.66 20.20 -10.63
C GLY A 507 12.34 19.68 -11.20
N LEU A 508 11.21 20.01 -10.58
CA LEU A 508 9.90 19.79 -11.19
C LEU A 508 9.15 21.11 -11.23
N ARG A 509 8.39 21.34 -12.31
CA ARG A 509 7.47 22.48 -12.36
C ARG A 509 6.34 22.32 -11.36
N ASN A 510 5.73 21.14 -11.32
CA ASN A 510 4.71 20.81 -10.35
C ASN A 510 4.64 19.29 -10.14
N LEU A 511 4.81 18.86 -8.90
CA LEU A 511 4.82 17.45 -8.51
C LEU A 511 3.60 16.65 -8.99
N ARG A 512 2.43 17.28 -9.12
CA ARG A 512 1.18 16.59 -9.47
C ARG A 512 0.92 16.45 -10.97
N THR A 513 1.61 17.22 -11.80
CA THR A 513 1.37 17.27 -13.26
C THR A 513 2.57 16.83 -14.07
N SER A 514 3.79 17.04 -13.57
CA SER A 514 5.01 16.62 -14.24
C SER A 514 5.04 15.10 -14.37
N GLU A 515 5.33 14.59 -15.55
CA GLU A 515 5.50 13.16 -15.78
C GLU A 515 6.82 12.68 -15.16
N TRP A 516 6.85 11.40 -14.77
CA TRP A 516 8.03 10.77 -14.20
C TRP A 516 8.11 9.35 -14.73
N ASP A 517 9.20 9.00 -15.39
CA ASP A 517 9.37 7.65 -15.91
C ASP A 517 9.49 6.61 -14.78
N VAL A 518 8.61 5.60 -14.82
CA VAL A 518 8.55 4.51 -13.86
C VAL A 518 9.72 3.54 -14.06
N GLU A 519 10.28 3.44 -15.27
CA GLU A 519 11.33 2.46 -15.61
C GLU A 519 12.75 3.05 -15.68
N GLU A 520 12.92 4.29 -15.24
CA GLU A 520 14.22 4.94 -15.15
C GLU A 520 15.27 4.06 -14.45
N LYS A 521 16.37 3.79 -15.16
CA LYS A 521 17.52 3.04 -14.64
C LYS A 521 18.40 3.99 -13.83
N ASP A 522 18.32 3.92 -12.50
CA ASP A 522 19.23 4.61 -11.56
C ASP A 522 20.18 3.56 -10.94
N SER A 523 21.39 3.99 -10.57
CA SER A 523 22.35 3.20 -9.79
C SER A 523 21.78 2.66 -8.47
N ARG A 524 20.67 3.22 -7.96
CA ARG A 524 19.99 2.79 -6.72
C ARG A 524 18.74 1.95 -6.98
N THR A 525 18.37 1.71 -8.23
CA THR A 525 17.27 0.80 -8.57
C THR A 525 17.62 -0.60 -8.06
N PRO A 526 16.73 -1.28 -7.32
CA PRO A 526 16.95 -2.67 -6.94
C PRO A 526 17.15 -3.55 -8.18
N GLU A 527 18.15 -4.43 -8.16
CA GLU A 527 18.45 -5.36 -9.27
C GLU A 527 17.21 -6.19 -9.65
N ASP A 528 16.44 -6.61 -8.64
CA ASP A 528 15.21 -7.38 -8.80
C ASP A 528 14.03 -6.59 -9.36
N TRP A 529 14.13 -5.26 -9.57
CA TRP A 529 13.01 -4.43 -9.99
C TRP A 529 12.37 -4.87 -11.32
N SER A 530 13.18 -5.36 -12.26
CA SER A 530 12.71 -5.96 -13.52
C SER A 530 12.00 -7.30 -13.29
N ARG A 531 12.44 -8.07 -12.28
CA ARG A 531 11.95 -9.41 -11.94
C ARG A 531 10.69 -9.42 -11.06
N LEU A 532 10.26 -8.25 -10.56
CA LEU A 532 9.03 -8.14 -9.78
C LEU A 532 7.81 -8.47 -10.64
N SER A 533 6.85 -9.16 -10.06
CA SER A 533 5.60 -9.46 -10.76
C SER A 533 4.75 -8.21 -10.92
N ARG A 534 4.27 -7.97 -12.15
CA ARG A 534 3.48 -6.78 -12.48
C ARG A 534 2.05 -7.15 -12.82
N PHE A 535 1.10 -6.52 -12.14
CA PHE A 535 -0.33 -6.67 -12.46
C PHE A 535 -0.80 -5.47 -13.29
N GLN A 536 -1.38 -5.73 -14.46
CA GLN A 536 -2.03 -4.67 -15.25
C GLN A 536 -3.25 -4.08 -14.53
N ASN A 537 -4.04 -4.94 -13.87
CA ASN A 537 -5.19 -4.53 -13.08
C ASN A 537 -5.31 -5.43 -11.85
N PHE A 538 -4.93 -4.88 -10.70
CA PHE A 538 -4.93 -5.59 -9.42
C PHE A 538 -6.36 -6.02 -9.00
N ARG A 539 -7.35 -5.12 -9.13
CA ARG A 539 -8.74 -5.38 -8.69
C ARG A 539 -9.40 -6.51 -9.49
N ALA A 540 -9.22 -6.52 -10.81
CA ALA A 540 -9.74 -7.57 -11.67
C ALA A 540 -9.09 -8.92 -11.39
N THR A 541 -7.76 -8.94 -11.24
CA THR A 541 -6.98 -10.14 -10.91
C THR A 541 -7.40 -10.71 -9.55
N ARG A 542 -7.54 -9.86 -8.54
CA ARG A 542 -8.02 -10.23 -7.20
C ARG A 542 -9.36 -10.97 -7.26
N ASN A 543 -10.34 -10.41 -7.97
CA ASN A 543 -11.67 -11.02 -8.06
C ASN A 543 -11.65 -12.36 -8.80
N ARG A 544 -10.82 -12.50 -9.84
CA ARG A 544 -10.62 -13.76 -10.56
C ARG A 544 -10.04 -14.84 -9.66
N VAL A 545 -8.95 -14.53 -8.95
CA VAL A 545 -8.26 -15.48 -8.05
C VAL A 545 -9.18 -15.91 -6.89
N LEU A 546 -9.93 -14.97 -6.30
CA LEU A 546 -10.90 -15.29 -5.25
C LEU A 546 -12.07 -16.17 -5.75
N GLN A 547 -12.46 -16.05 -7.02
CA GLN A 547 -13.50 -16.89 -7.60
C GLN A 547 -12.98 -18.31 -7.92
N GLU A 548 -11.72 -18.41 -8.36
CA GLU A 548 -11.04 -19.69 -8.59
C GLU A 548 -10.90 -20.50 -7.29
N ALA A 549 -10.54 -19.84 -6.19
CA ALA A 549 -10.44 -20.47 -4.86
C ALA A 549 -11.75 -21.08 -4.33
N LYS A 550 -12.90 -20.62 -4.82
CA LYS A 550 -14.22 -21.19 -4.44
C LYS A 550 -14.56 -22.47 -5.22
N ALA A 551 -13.99 -22.63 -6.41
CA ALA A 551 -14.37 -23.70 -7.33
C ALA A 551 -13.67 -25.03 -6.98
N ASN A 552 -12.35 -25.00 -6.81
CA ASN A 552 -11.49 -26.19 -6.78
C ASN A 552 -11.02 -26.55 -5.36
N GLY A 553 -10.89 -27.85 -5.05
CA GLY A 553 -10.26 -28.35 -3.82
C GLY A 553 -11.18 -29.12 -2.86
N VAL A 554 -10.60 -29.56 -1.75
CA VAL A 554 -11.28 -30.29 -0.66
C VAL A 554 -12.22 -29.34 0.08
N PRO A 555 -13.51 -29.70 0.27
CA PRO A 555 -14.47 -28.83 0.93
C PRO A 555 -14.18 -28.65 2.43
N ALA A 556 -14.53 -27.48 2.95
CA ALA A 556 -14.45 -27.18 4.38
C ALA A 556 -15.32 -28.16 5.19
N GLY A 557 -14.82 -28.55 6.36
CA GLY A 557 -15.44 -29.53 7.26
C GLY A 557 -14.88 -30.94 7.11
N THR A 558 -14.03 -31.17 6.12
CA THR A 558 -13.34 -32.45 5.92
C THR A 558 -12.11 -32.53 6.81
N ARG A 559 -11.94 -33.65 7.52
CA ARG A 559 -10.72 -33.97 8.27
C ARG A 559 -9.67 -34.53 7.32
N VAL A 560 -8.48 -33.92 7.31
CA VAL A 560 -7.42 -34.20 6.33
C VAL A 560 -6.07 -34.42 7.00
N LEU A 561 -5.23 -35.19 6.32
CA LEU A 561 -3.79 -35.33 6.51
C LEU A 561 -3.11 -34.58 5.36
N VAL A 562 -2.46 -33.46 5.67
CA VAL A 562 -1.71 -32.66 4.70
C VAL A 562 -0.24 -33.02 4.80
N TYR A 563 0.34 -33.49 3.70
CA TYR A 563 1.77 -33.78 3.60
C TYR A 563 2.46 -32.58 2.95
N ILE A 564 3.42 -31.99 3.65
CA ILE A 564 4.10 -30.75 3.25
C ILE A 564 5.59 -31.04 3.10
N ARG A 565 6.20 -30.52 2.04
CA ARG A 565 7.65 -30.55 1.83
C ARG A 565 8.28 -29.45 2.67
N ALA A 566 8.80 -29.80 3.85
CA ALA A 566 9.34 -28.84 4.81
C ALA A 566 10.62 -29.36 5.47
N PRO A 567 11.59 -28.47 5.82
CA PRO A 567 12.82 -28.85 6.50
C PRO A 567 12.56 -29.28 7.96
N GLU A 568 13.51 -30.03 8.53
CA GLU A 568 13.39 -30.63 9.88
C GLU A 568 13.26 -29.59 11.02
N GLU A 569 13.66 -28.34 10.79
CA GLU A 569 13.53 -27.24 11.77
C GLU A 569 12.07 -26.93 12.09
N VAL A 570 11.19 -26.93 11.09
CA VAL A 570 9.74 -26.71 11.24
C VAL A 570 9.12 -27.79 12.13
N MET A 571 9.64 -29.01 12.07
CA MET A 571 9.17 -30.14 12.86
C MET A 571 9.50 -29.97 14.35
N ARG A 572 10.74 -29.57 14.70
CA ARG A 572 11.13 -29.42 16.11
C ARG A 572 10.22 -28.43 16.82
N ALA A 573 9.83 -27.36 16.12
CA ALA A 573 8.87 -26.40 16.63
C ALA A 573 7.44 -26.98 16.69
N ALA A 574 6.99 -27.70 15.66
CA ALA A 574 5.67 -28.34 15.66
C ALA A 574 5.51 -29.39 16.77
N SER A 575 6.57 -30.09 17.16
CA SER A 575 6.56 -31.10 18.22
C SER A 575 6.47 -30.50 19.64
N ASN A 576 6.79 -29.22 19.82
CA ASN A 576 6.84 -28.55 21.13
C ASN A 576 5.48 -28.07 21.67
N LYS A 577 4.36 -28.58 21.13
CA LYS A 577 2.98 -28.31 21.59
C LYS A 577 2.58 -26.82 21.58
N SER A 578 3.24 -25.99 20.77
CA SER A 578 2.75 -24.65 20.46
C SER A 578 1.62 -24.73 19.41
N LEU A 579 0.83 -23.66 19.32
CA LEU A 579 -0.24 -23.52 18.34
C LEU A 579 0.34 -23.66 16.91
N PHE A 580 -0.08 -24.69 16.18
CA PHE A 580 0.37 -24.91 14.81
C PHE A 580 -0.82 -24.78 13.85
N SER A 581 -0.79 -23.75 13.01
CA SER A 581 -1.84 -23.50 12.02
C SER A 581 -1.25 -23.33 10.62
N ILE A 582 -2.07 -23.65 9.63
CA ILE A 582 -1.67 -23.71 8.24
C ILE A 582 -2.66 -22.89 7.43
N PHE A 583 -2.15 -22.00 6.58
CA PHE A 583 -2.97 -21.19 5.68
C PHE A 583 -2.62 -21.50 4.23
N ALA A 584 -3.62 -21.85 3.42
CA ALA A 584 -3.44 -21.97 1.99
C ALA A 584 -3.29 -20.58 1.36
N LEU A 585 -2.26 -20.41 0.55
CA LEU A 585 -2.02 -19.22 -0.22
C LEU A 585 -2.85 -19.24 -1.50
N LEU A 586 -3.21 -18.04 -1.96
CA LEU A 586 -3.87 -17.89 -3.25
C LEU A 586 -2.83 -17.88 -4.38
N ARG A 587 -3.30 -18.07 -5.62
CA ARG A 587 -2.44 -18.06 -6.81
C ARG A 587 -1.63 -16.76 -6.86
N TYR A 588 -0.32 -16.89 -7.08
CA TYR A 588 0.66 -15.79 -7.12
C TYR A 588 1.02 -15.13 -5.79
N GLU A 589 0.46 -15.53 -4.64
CA GLU A 589 0.72 -14.85 -3.35
C GLU A 589 2.15 -14.93 -2.83
N HIS A 590 2.93 -15.89 -3.32
CA HIS A 590 4.36 -16.00 -2.99
C HIS A 590 5.23 -14.99 -3.77
N LYS A 591 4.76 -14.54 -4.95
CA LYS A 591 5.52 -13.64 -5.81
C LYS A 591 5.64 -12.25 -5.20
N LYS A 592 6.86 -11.70 -5.21
CA LYS A 592 7.16 -10.35 -4.74
C LYS A 592 6.70 -9.28 -5.72
N VAL A 593 6.07 -8.25 -5.17
CA VAL A 593 5.55 -7.08 -5.90
C VAL A 593 5.84 -5.81 -5.09
N VAL A 594 5.65 -4.65 -5.73
CA VAL A 594 5.56 -3.38 -5.00
C VAL A 594 4.20 -3.35 -4.33
N LEU A 595 4.18 -3.50 -3.01
CA LEU A 595 2.98 -3.50 -2.19
C LEU A 595 2.77 -2.11 -1.58
N ASN A 596 1.57 -1.57 -1.76
CA ASN A 596 1.14 -0.32 -1.17
C ASN A 596 0.10 -0.59 -0.08
N VAL A 597 0.36 -0.03 1.09
CA VAL A 597 -0.36 -0.30 2.32
C VAL A 597 -0.75 1.00 2.98
N SER A 598 -2.00 1.10 3.45
CA SER A 598 -2.40 2.21 4.32
C SER A 598 -1.79 2.03 5.71
N ALA A 599 -1.24 3.10 6.27
CA ALA A 599 -0.67 3.14 7.62
C ALA A 599 -1.29 4.29 8.41
N THR A 600 -2.06 3.95 9.44
CA THR A 600 -2.56 4.89 10.45
C THR A 600 -1.79 4.67 11.75
N PRO A 601 -1.09 5.70 12.28
CA PRO A 601 -0.37 5.57 13.54
C PRO A 601 -1.33 5.28 14.69
N ASN A 602 -0.87 4.46 15.64
CA ASN A 602 -1.60 4.20 16.88
C ASN A 602 -1.60 5.44 17.77
N THR A 603 -2.71 5.71 18.47
CA THR A 603 -2.87 6.92 19.30
C THR A 603 -1.97 6.95 20.53
N GLU A 604 -1.52 5.78 21.01
CA GLU A 604 -0.64 5.66 22.17
C GLU A 604 0.85 5.69 21.83
N TYR A 605 1.19 5.55 20.56
CA TYR A 605 2.58 5.59 20.14
C TYR A 605 2.98 7.05 19.88
N GLU A 606 3.61 7.66 20.89
CA GLU A 606 4.04 9.06 20.83
C GLU A 606 5.35 9.26 20.06
N GLU A 607 6.17 8.23 19.95
CA GLU A 607 7.47 8.35 19.29
C GLU A 607 7.31 8.59 17.77
N PRO A 608 8.12 9.48 17.17
CA PRO A 608 8.09 9.69 15.74
C PRO A 608 8.61 8.46 15.00
N ILE A 609 7.89 8.01 13.97
CA ILE A 609 8.26 6.84 13.19
C ILE A 609 8.94 7.32 11.90
N PRO A 610 10.27 7.19 11.76
CA PRO A 610 10.94 7.64 10.57
C PRO A 610 10.71 6.67 9.40
N THR A 611 10.67 7.23 8.20
CA THR A 611 10.73 6.45 6.96
C THR A 611 12.04 5.65 6.91
N LYS A 612 11.96 4.39 6.48
CA LYS A 612 13.05 3.38 6.47
C LYS A 612 13.43 2.78 7.83
N ASP A 613 12.71 3.08 8.92
CA ASP A 613 12.91 2.32 10.17
C ASP A 613 12.61 0.84 9.94
N ALA A 614 13.27 -0.03 10.70
CA ALA A 614 13.02 -1.48 10.63
C ALA A 614 11.76 -1.80 11.44
N LEU A 615 10.70 -2.24 10.76
CA LEU A 615 9.42 -2.59 11.36
C LEU A 615 9.03 -4.02 10.98
N ILE A 616 8.36 -4.71 11.89
CA ILE A 616 7.73 -6.00 11.64
C ILE A 616 6.34 -5.74 11.08
N LEU A 617 6.14 -6.07 9.81
CA LEU A 617 4.86 -6.00 9.12
C LEU A 617 4.14 -7.34 9.23
N GLN A 618 2.98 -7.35 9.86
CA GLN A 618 2.08 -8.50 9.81
C GLN A 618 0.98 -8.25 8.77
N VAL A 619 0.93 -9.08 7.72
CA VAL A 619 -0.09 -9.08 6.67
C VAL A 619 -0.93 -10.34 6.79
N GLY A 620 -2.07 -10.24 7.47
CA GLY A 620 -2.89 -11.41 7.81
C GLY A 620 -2.14 -12.37 8.72
N ALA A 621 -1.78 -13.55 8.21
CA ALA A 621 -1.00 -14.58 8.92
C ALA A 621 0.52 -14.49 8.66
N ARG A 622 0.96 -13.69 7.68
CA ARG A 622 2.36 -13.59 7.26
C ARG A 622 3.05 -12.44 7.99
N ARG A 623 4.32 -12.62 8.39
CA ARG A 623 5.13 -11.60 9.08
C ARG A 623 6.43 -11.36 8.33
N TYR A 624 6.78 -10.09 8.15
CA TYR A 624 7.96 -9.66 7.39
C TYR A 624 8.69 -8.54 8.12
N ASN A 625 10.02 -8.56 8.09
CA ASN A 625 10.84 -7.41 8.40
C ASN A 625 10.88 -6.48 7.19
N VAL A 626 10.44 -5.24 7.38
CA VAL A 626 10.32 -4.26 6.31
C VAL A 626 10.89 -2.91 6.72
N ASN A 627 11.37 -2.17 5.73
CA ASN A 627 11.73 -0.76 5.85
C ASN A 627 10.76 0.05 4.99
N PRO A 628 9.58 0.43 5.50
CA PRO A 628 8.54 1.05 4.71
C PRO A 628 8.92 2.48 4.31
N LEU A 629 8.48 2.87 3.12
CA LEU A 629 8.54 4.26 2.66
C LEU A 629 7.17 4.90 2.82
N PHE A 630 7.06 5.89 3.70
CA PHE A 630 5.80 6.61 3.90
C PHE A 630 5.64 7.72 2.87
N SER A 631 4.42 7.85 2.37
CA SER A 631 4.05 8.80 1.33
C SER A 631 2.66 9.36 1.55
N GLU A 632 2.41 10.54 0.98
CA GLU A 632 1.10 11.20 1.07
C GLU A 632 0.00 10.28 0.50
N SER A 633 -1.13 10.22 1.20
CA SER A 633 -2.32 9.51 0.74
C SER A 633 -3.07 10.30 -0.33
N GLY A 634 -3.77 9.59 -1.21
CA GLY A 634 -4.58 10.20 -2.27
C GLY A 634 -4.25 9.68 -3.67
N THR A 635 -4.91 10.26 -4.67
CA THR A 635 -4.72 9.90 -6.08
C THR A 635 -4.18 11.10 -6.83
N THR A 636 -2.98 10.97 -7.37
CA THR A 636 -2.38 11.95 -8.28
C THR A 636 -2.54 11.47 -9.72
N PRO A 637 -2.79 12.37 -10.70
CA PRO A 637 -2.96 11.97 -12.11
C PRO A 637 -1.74 11.26 -12.71
N ASN A 638 -0.54 11.63 -12.26
CA ASN A 638 0.75 11.11 -12.71
C ASN A 638 1.31 9.98 -11.82
N ASN A 639 0.58 9.54 -10.78
CA ASN A 639 1.04 8.56 -9.79
C ASN A 639 2.38 8.89 -9.09
N VAL A 640 2.76 10.17 -9.05
CA VAL A 640 3.93 10.64 -8.28
C VAL A 640 3.46 11.17 -6.94
N TYR A 641 4.13 10.76 -5.87
CA TYR A 641 3.78 11.08 -4.50
C TYR A 641 4.97 11.64 -3.73
N LYS A 642 4.71 12.62 -2.88
CA LYS A 642 5.72 13.14 -1.96
C LYS A 642 6.02 12.09 -0.90
N LEU A 643 7.31 11.82 -0.70
CA LEU A 643 7.79 11.03 0.43
C LEU A 643 7.68 11.84 1.72
N GLU A 644 7.09 11.26 2.77
CA GLU A 644 7.10 11.82 4.12
C GLU A 644 8.30 11.28 4.89
N GLN A 645 8.99 12.15 5.65
CA GLN A 645 10.14 11.72 6.46
C GLN A 645 9.69 10.95 7.70
N PHE A 646 8.52 11.28 8.23
CA PHE A 646 7.94 10.71 9.43
C PHE A 646 6.46 10.42 9.22
N LEU A 647 5.94 9.40 9.90
CA LEU A 647 4.50 9.17 9.98
C LEU A 647 3.85 10.18 10.93
N HIS A 648 3.00 11.05 10.40
CA HIS A 648 2.32 12.07 11.20
C HIS A 648 1.09 11.52 11.93
N GLN A 649 0.97 11.82 13.22
CA GLN A 649 -0.21 11.43 14.02
C GLN A 649 -1.50 12.04 13.46
N GLY A 650 -2.58 11.26 13.50
CA GLY A 650 -3.91 11.67 13.02
C GLY A 650 -4.09 11.71 11.50
N ARG A 651 -3.05 11.41 10.71
CA ARG A 651 -3.13 11.29 9.25
C ARG A 651 -2.83 9.85 8.81
N THR A 652 -3.57 9.38 7.80
CA THR A 652 -3.25 8.13 7.12
C THR A 652 -2.22 8.40 6.04
N ALA A 653 -1.09 7.72 6.11
CA ALA A 653 -0.09 7.69 5.04
C ALA A 653 -0.15 6.37 4.28
N VAL A 654 0.49 6.30 3.12
CA VAL A 654 0.69 5.06 2.36
C VAL A 654 2.14 4.61 2.49
N ALA A 655 2.34 3.42 3.01
CA ALA A 655 3.60 2.71 3.09
C ALA A 655 3.82 1.85 1.84
N THR A 656 4.89 2.13 1.10
CA THR A 656 5.29 1.34 -0.08
C THR A 656 6.53 0.51 0.24
N MET A 657 6.52 -0.76 -0.11
CA MET A 657 7.62 -1.70 0.08
C MET A 657 7.57 -2.84 -0.95
N ILE A 658 8.68 -3.59 -1.10
CA ILE A 658 8.69 -4.79 -1.93
C ILE A 658 8.37 -5.98 -1.00
N ALA A 659 7.19 -6.56 -1.15
CA ALA A 659 6.73 -7.69 -0.35
C ALA A 659 5.88 -8.65 -1.19
N PRO A 660 5.68 -9.92 -0.74
CA PRO A 660 4.78 -10.85 -1.41
C PRO A 660 3.35 -10.31 -1.48
N VAL A 661 2.67 -10.57 -2.60
CA VAL A 661 1.32 -10.07 -2.80
C VAL A 661 0.31 -10.73 -1.86
N SER A 662 -0.63 -9.94 -1.34
CA SER A 662 -1.77 -10.42 -0.57
C SER A 662 -3.05 -10.01 -1.27
N PHE A 663 -3.87 -10.99 -1.68
CA PHE A 663 -5.16 -10.69 -2.31
C PHE A 663 -6.25 -10.54 -1.25
N GLY A 664 -7.01 -9.46 -1.35
CA GLY A 664 -8.13 -9.18 -0.45
C GLY A 664 -7.91 -7.92 0.38
N ASN A 665 -8.91 -7.55 1.17
CA ASN A 665 -8.79 -6.45 2.12
C ASN A 665 -8.19 -6.99 3.42
N THR A 666 -6.91 -7.32 3.40
CA THR A 666 -6.20 -7.91 4.54
C THR A 666 -5.73 -6.78 5.46
N PRO A 667 -6.06 -6.82 6.76
CA PRO A 667 -5.56 -5.85 7.72
C PRO A 667 -4.07 -6.06 7.97
N ILE A 668 -3.40 -4.96 8.29
CA ILE A 668 -1.97 -4.90 8.49
C ILE A 668 -1.66 -4.30 9.86
N LEU A 669 -0.69 -4.91 10.54
CA LEU A 669 -0.09 -4.37 11.76
C LEU A 669 1.36 -4.02 11.49
N PHE A 670 1.77 -2.82 11.90
CA PHE A 670 3.16 -2.41 11.99
C PHE A 670 3.57 -2.52 13.46
N LEU A 671 4.52 -3.42 13.69
CA LEU A 671 5.02 -3.77 15.00
C LEU A 671 6.49 -3.37 15.09
N LYS A 672 6.93 -2.91 16.26
CA LYS A 672 8.33 -2.60 16.52
C LYS A 672 8.81 -3.42 17.70
N GLU A 673 9.98 -4.02 17.54
CA GLU A 673 10.63 -4.75 18.63
C GLU A 673 11.43 -3.76 19.46
N THR A 674 10.91 -3.46 20.65
CA THR A 674 11.59 -2.64 21.66
C THR A 674 12.15 -3.58 22.72
N GLY A 675 13.20 -3.19 23.46
CA GLY A 675 13.79 -4.04 24.52
C GLY A 675 12.81 -4.44 25.66
N LYS A 676 11.60 -3.86 25.68
CA LYS A 676 10.50 -4.17 26.61
C LYS A 676 9.45 -5.13 26.03
N GLY A 677 9.55 -5.48 24.74
CA GLY A 677 8.59 -6.32 24.02
C GLY A 677 8.23 -5.75 22.64
N ILE A 678 7.23 -6.38 22.00
CA ILE A 678 6.71 -5.96 20.70
C ILE A 678 5.59 -4.94 20.92
N GLU A 679 5.72 -3.76 20.33
CA GLU A 679 4.77 -2.66 20.44
C GLU A 679 4.05 -2.40 19.11
N LEU A 680 2.76 -2.06 19.18
CA LEU A 680 1.95 -1.71 18.01
C LEU A 680 2.12 -0.24 17.66
N VAL A 681 2.81 0.00 16.55
CA VAL A 681 3.19 1.33 16.06
C VAL A 681 2.09 1.93 15.17
N ALA A 682 1.60 1.14 14.21
CA ALA A 682 0.57 1.58 13.28
C ALA A 682 -0.30 0.39 12.85
N SER A 683 -1.52 0.68 12.40
CA SER A 683 -2.44 -0.30 11.83
C SER A 683 -2.90 0.17 10.45
N GLY A 684 -3.44 -0.73 9.64
CA GLY A 684 -4.02 -0.35 8.36
C GLY A 684 -4.45 -1.54 7.53
N SER A 685 -4.42 -1.38 6.20
CA SER A 685 -4.91 -2.38 5.26
C SER A 685 -4.17 -2.33 3.93
N VAL A 686 -4.12 -3.47 3.24
CA VAL A 686 -3.59 -3.57 1.87
C VAL A 686 -4.46 -2.74 0.91
N GLU A 687 -3.86 -1.78 0.21
CA GLU A 687 -4.58 -0.99 -0.80
C GLU A 687 -4.46 -1.61 -2.18
N ASP A 688 -3.24 -1.64 -2.72
CA ASP A 688 -2.94 -2.19 -4.04
C ASP A 688 -1.51 -2.70 -4.15
N ALA A 689 -1.21 -3.33 -5.29
CA ALA A 689 0.11 -3.79 -5.67
C ALA A 689 0.50 -3.14 -7.00
N ASP A 690 0.64 -1.81 -7.00
CA ASP A 690 1.01 -1.04 -8.19
C ASP A 690 2.47 -0.52 -8.09
N HIS A 691 3.27 -0.90 -9.09
CA HIS A 691 4.67 -0.47 -9.26
C HIS A 691 4.78 0.92 -9.88
N ARG A 692 3.69 1.44 -10.48
CA ARG A 692 3.64 2.78 -11.09
C ARG A 692 3.63 3.90 -10.06
N ARG A 693 3.44 3.59 -8.77
CA ARG A 693 3.50 4.56 -7.69
C ARG A 693 4.95 5.00 -7.48
N VAL A 694 5.28 6.20 -7.95
CA VAL A 694 6.62 6.78 -7.80
C VAL A 694 6.69 7.63 -6.53
N LEU A 695 7.72 7.39 -5.73
CA LEU A 695 7.99 8.16 -4.52
C LEU A 695 9.09 9.18 -4.76
N ALA A 696 8.76 10.46 -4.62
CA ALA A 696 9.69 11.57 -4.77
C ALA A 696 10.04 12.17 -3.40
N LYS A 697 11.31 12.04 -3.01
CA LYS A 697 11.87 12.78 -1.87
C LYS A 697 12.11 14.23 -2.31
N ARG A 698 11.45 15.16 -1.62
CA ARG A 698 11.65 16.60 -1.79
C ARG A 698 12.78 17.07 -0.87
N MET A 699 13.61 17.97 -1.37
CA MET A 699 14.58 18.75 -0.61
C MET A 699 14.35 20.21 -0.95
N ILE A 700 14.40 21.08 0.06
CA ILE A 700 14.23 22.52 -0.13
C ILE A 700 15.56 23.20 0.17
N LEU A 701 16.07 23.95 -0.81
CA LEU A 701 17.17 24.87 -0.62
C LEU A 701 16.59 26.26 -0.38
N THR A 702 17.00 26.90 0.71
CA THR A 702 16.52 28.22 1.12
C THR A 702 17.56 29.29 0.86
N GLY A 703 17.09 30.50 0.62
CA GLY A 703 17.92 31.67 0.33
C GLY A 703 17.18 32.95 0.68
N TYR A 704 17.96 33.99 0.96
CA TYR A 704 17.45 35.20 1.58
C TYR A 704 17.65 36.39 0.66
N PRO A 705 16.62 37.24 0.49
CA PRO A 705 16.75 38.46 -0.29
C PRO A 705 17.71 39.42 0.40
N TYR A 706 18.72 39.86 -0.34
CA TYR A 706 19.70 40.84 0.11
C TYR A 706 19.35 42.25 -0.41
N LYS A 707 19.24 42.41 -1.73
CA LYS A 707 18.84 43.66 -2.39
C LYS A 707 17.61 43.42 -3.25
N ILE A 708 16.59 44.27 -3.12
CA ILE A 708 15.31 44.15 -3.84
C ILE A 708 15.14 45.36 -4.76
N HIS A 709 15.09 45.12 -6.06
CA HIS A 709 14.84 46.14 -7.08
C HIS A 709 13.61 45.78 -7.93
N ARG A 710 12.44 46.27 -7.52
CA ARG A 710 11.14 45.97 -8.14
C ARG A 710 10.87 44.46 -8.24
N ARG A 711 11.14 43.86 -9.40
CA ARG A 711 10.97 42.41 -9.71
C ARG A 711 12.28 41.63 -9.72
N LEU A 712 13.41 42.32 -9.71
CA LEU A 712 14.76 41.75 -9.69
C LEU A 712 15.26 41.75 -8.25
N VAL A 713 15.65 40.60 -7.74
CA VAL A 713 16.08 40.41 -6.35
C VAL A 713 17.43 39.72 -6.34
N THR A 714 18.39 40.28 -5.61
CA THR A 714 19.67 39.62 -5.33
C THR A 714 19.51 38.74 -4.10
N LEU A 715 19.80 37.45 -4.24
CA LEU A 715 19.68 36.43 -3.20
C LEU A 715 21.07 36.02 -2.68
N ARG A 716 21.12 35.63 -1.40
CA ARG A 716 22.30 35.10 -0.73
C ARG A 716 21.99 33.83 0.07
N TYR A 717 23.03 33.07 0.40
CA TYR A 717 23.01 31.87 1.25
C TYR A 717 22.26 30.64 0.71
N MET A 718 21.80 30.66 -0.54
CA MET A 718 21.26 29.44 -1.19
C MET A 718 22.36 28.58 -1.83
N PHE A 719 23.41 29.22 -2.35
CA PHE A 719 24.58 28.57 -2.95
C PHE A 719 25.84 29.32 -2.51
N PHE A 720 27.00 28.68 -2.65
CA PHE A 720 28.30 29.27 -2.33
C PHE A 720 29.24 29.34 -3.54
N ASN A 721 28.92 28.65 -4.65
CA ASN A 721 29.71 28.65 -5.88
C ASN A 721 28.89 29.20 -7.06
N ALA A 722 29.54 29.90 -7.98
CA ALA A 722 28.92 30.37 -9.23
C ALA A 722 28.50 29.22 -10.16
N GLU A 723 29.29 28.14 -10.22
CA GLU A 723 28.97 26.96 -11.04
C GLU A 723 27.70 26.24 -10.59
N ASP A 724 27.47 26.20 -9.27
CA ASP A 724 26.25 25.62 -8.71
C ASP A 724 25.03 26.42 -9.18
N ILE A 725 25.08 27.75 -9.17
CA ILE A 725 23.99 28.61 -9.64
C ILE A 725 23.68 28.36 -11.13
N ALA A 726 24.72 28.21 -11.96
CA ALA A 726 24.53 27.90 -13.37
C ALA A 726 23.85 26.53 -13.58
N TRP A 727 24.22 25.54 -12.76
CA TRP A 727 23.64 24.19 -12.79
C TRP A 727 22.14 24.17 -12.43
N PHE A 728 21.72 24.99 -11.46
CA PHE A 728 20.32 25.07 -11.01
C PHE A 728 19.49 26.15 -11.72
N LYS A 729 20.03 26.84 -12.73
CA LYS A 729 19.39 28.00 -13.38
C LYS A 729 17.97 27.74 -13.90
N ALA A 730 17.72 26.53 -14.42
CA ALA A 730 16.43 26.14 -14.99
C ALA A 730 15.34 25.87 -13.93
N VAL A 731 15.71 25.67 -12.66
CA VAL A 731 14.77 25.26 -11.61
C VAL A 731 13.95 26.47 -11.12
N PRO A 732 12.61 26.35 -11.01
CA PRO A 732 11.78 27.44 -10.51
C PRO A 732 12.03 27.69 -9.02
N LEU A 733 12.07 28.96 -8.66
CA LEU A 733 12.09 29.45 -7.30
C LEU A 733 10.65 29.78 -6.85
N PHE A 734 10.35 29.53 -5.59
CA PHE A 734 9.09 29.94 -4.97
C PHE A 734 9.35 30.59 -3.61
N THR A 735 8.42 31.42 -3.16
CA THR A 735 8.46 32.00 -1.82
C THR A 735 7.31 31.49 -0.97
N LYS A 736 7.43 31.61 0.36
CA LYS A 736 6.35 31.28 1.32
C LYS A 736 5.05 32.05 1.03
N MET A 737 5.18 33.28 0.54
CA MET A 737 4.06 34.14 0.12
C MET A 737 3.44 33.73 -1.23
N GLY A 738 3.85 32.60 -1.82
CA GLY A 738 3.29 32.09 -3.08
C GLY A 738 3.74 32.86 -4.32
N ARG A 739 4.88 33.55 -4.27
CA ARG A 739 5.51 34.13 -5.46
C ARG A 739 6.32 33.05 -6.17
N SER A 740 6.46 33.17 -7.49
CA SER A 740 7.27 32.28 -8.32
C SER A 740 8.26 33.09 -9.13
N GLY A 741 9.45 32.54 -9.33
CA GLY A 741 10.55 33.20 -10.03
C GLY A 741 11.58 32.23 -10.61
N TYR A 742 12.59 32.79 -11.26
CA TYR A 742 13.69 32.06 -11.89
C TYR A 742 15.01 32.78 -11.67
N ILE A 743 16.11 32.03 -11.72
CA ILE A 743 17.48 32.55 -11.63
C ILE A 743 17.83 33.23 -12.96
N LYS A 744 18.39 34.44 -12.89
CA LYS A 744 18.83 35.21 -14.07
C LYS A 744 20.33 35.04 -14.30
N GLU A 745 21.15 35.48 -13.35
CA GLU A 745 22.62 35.51 -13.45
C GLU A 745 23.27 35.37 -12.07
N SER A 746 24.44 34.71 -12.02
CA SER A 746 25.30 34.69 -10.83
C SER A 746 26.07 36.01 -10.70
N ILE A 747 26.32 36.44 -9.46
CA ILE A 747 27.11 37.62 -9.11
C ILE A 747 28.29 37.17 -8.27
N GLY A 748 29.50 37.58 -8.66
CA GLY A 748 30.72 37.30 -7.91
C GLY A 748 31.06 35.80 -7.85
N THR A 749 31.94 35.44 -6.91
CA THR A 749 32.40 34.06 -6.70
C THR A 749 31.74 33.37 -5.50
N HIS A 750 31.17 34.15 -4.58
CA HIS A 750 30.62 33.72 -3.28
C HIS A 750 29.16 33.22 -3.31
N GLY A 751 28.62 32.92 -4.50
CA GLY A 751 27.28 32.31 -4.62
C GLY A 751 26.09 33.29 -4.51
N TYR A 752 26.32 34.58 -4.71
CA TYR A 752 25.23 35.55 -4.90
C TYR A 752 24.63 35.41 -6.30
N PHE A 753 23.33 35.65 -6.45
CA PHE A 753 22.69 35.64 -7.77
C PHE A 753 21.48 36.55 -7.84
N LYS A 754 21.15 37.02 -9.04
CA LYS A 754 19.92 37.77 -9.32
C LYS A 754 18.82 36.80 -9.75
N ALA A 755 17.64 36.97 -9.19
CA ALA A 755 16.44 36.25 -9.57
C ALA A 755 15.31 37.22 -9.94
N THR A 756 14.47 36.79 -10.87
CA THR A 756 13.27 37.55 -11.29
C THR A 756 12.02 36.87 -10.79
N PHE A 757 11.10 37.64 -10.19
CA PHE A 757 9.84 37.13 -9.66
C PHE A 757 8.62 37.77 -10.32
N ASN A 758 7.48 37.05 -10.28
CA ASN A 758 6.22 37.52 -10.84
C ASN A 758 5.67 38.79 -10.14
N GLY A 759 6.01 39.01 -8.87
CA GLY A 759 5.60 40.17 -8.08
C GLY A 759 6.72 40.64 -7.14
N PRO A 760 6.52 41.78 -6.45
CA PRO A 760 7.48 42.26 -5.45
C PRO A 760 7.54 41.31 -4.25
N ILE A 761 8.74 41.17 -3.70
CA ILE A 761 9.08 40.33 -2.53
C ILE A 761 9.43 41.23 -1.35
N ASN A 762 9.17 40.78 -0.13
CA ASN A 762 9.57 41.48 1.08
C ASN A 762 10.96 41.02 1.57
N ALA A 763 11.70 41.86 2.29
CA ALA A 763 13.02 41.51 2.81
C ALA A 763 12.99 40.37 3.87
N GLN A 764 11.83 40.12 4.46
CA GLN A 764 11.59 39.03 5.42
C GLN A 764 11.16 37.73 4.74
N ASP A 765 10.92 37.73 3.42
CA ASP A 765 10.50 36.52 2.73
C ASP A 765 11.68 35.58 2.50
N THR A 766 11.48 34.30 2.79
CA THR A 766 12.39 33.22 2.39
C THR A 766 12.08 32.78 0.96
N VAL A 767 13.13 32.77 0.12
CA VAL A 767 13.09 32.18 -1.21
C VAL A 767 13.53 30.74 -1.11
N ALA A 768 12.78 29.85 -1.73
CA ALA A 768 13.01 28.42 -1.71
C ALA A 768 13.09 27.84 -3.11
N MET A 769 13.90 26.79 -3.27
CA MET A 769 13.97 25.97 -4.47
C MET A 769 13.67 24.52 -4.11
N ALA A 770 12.72 23.89 -4.82
CA ALA A 770 12.35 22.50 -4.57
C ALA A 770 13.05 21.56 -5.56
N LEU A 771 13.81 20.63 -5.00
CA LEU A 771 14.48 19.57 -5.71
C LEU A 771 13.86 18.22 -5.35
N TYR A 772 13.71 17.33 -6.33
CA TYR A 772 13.06 16.03 -6.16
C TYR A 772 13.98 14.91 -6.59
N LYS A 773 13.96 13.80 -5.86
CA LYS A 773 14.68 12.57 -6.22
C LYS A 773 13.78 11.36 -6.02
N ARG A 774 13.86 10.39 -6.93
CA ARG A 774 13.17 9.11 -6.76
C ARG A 774 13.74 8.32 -5.59
N VAL A 775 12.87 7.74 -4.77
CA VAL A 775 13.26 6.80 -3.73
C VAL A 775 12.62 5.46 -4.03
N TRP A 776 13.47 4.44 -4.18
CA TRP A 776 13.05 3.08 -4.46
C TRP A 776 12.67 2.33 -3.18
N PRO A 777 11.59 1.51 -3.21
CA PRO A 777 11.22 0.66 -2.09
C PRO A 777 12.28 -0.40 -1.82
N ARG A 778 12.35 -0.85 -0.56
CA ARG A 778 13.29 -1.89 -0.13
C ARG A 778 12.61 -3.27 -0.08
N ARG A 779 13.43 -4.32 -0.20
CA ARG A 779 13.02 -5.72 -0.05
C ARG A 779 12.57 -6.00 1.38
N SER A 780 11.50 -6.77 1.51
CA SER A 780 11.08 -7.39 2.76
C SER A 780 11.83 -8.70 2.99
N GLU A 781 12.19 -8.98 4.23
CA GLU A 781 12.74 -10.26 4.65
C GLU A 781 11.70 -11.00 5.51
N LEU A 782 11.65 -12.33 5.44
CA LEU A 782 10.71 -13.11 6.26
C LEU A 782 11.06 -12.93 7.74
N TRP A 783 10.07 -12.62 8.57
CA TRP A 783 10.28 -12.58 10.01
C TRP A 783 9.98 -13.96 10.60
N THR A 784 11.04 -14.68 10.95
CA THR A 784 10.98 -15.93 11.68
C THR A 784 11.15 -15.62 13.17
N GLY A 785 10.07 -15.21 13.83
CA GLY A 785 10.08 -14.97 15.27
C GLY A 785 10.38 -16.24 16.06
N ALA A 786 11.25 -16.14 17.07
CA ALA A 786 11.54 -17.22 17.99
C ALA A 786 10.29 -17.58 18.81
N TYR A 787 9.67 -18.72 18.50
CA TYR A 787 8.68 -19.37 19.36
C TYR A 787 9.31 -19.99 20.59
#